data_AF-A0A7W0K5E7-F1
#
_entry.id   AF-A0A7W0K5E7-F1
#
_cell.length_a   1.000
_cell.length_b   1.000
_cell.length_c   1.000
_cell.angle_alpha   90.00
_cell.angle_beta   90.00
_cell.angle_gamma   90.00
#
_symmetry.space_group_name_H-M   'P 1'
#
loop_
_entity.id
_entity.type
_entity.pdbx_description
1 polymer ?
#
loop_
_entity_poly.entity_id
_entity_poly.type
_entity_poly.pdbx_seq_one_letter_code
_entity_poly.pdbx_strand_id
1 'polypeptide(L)'
;MLRVVIAMSLLLVAIVVARAAAGGDLQRQLYDFVGEWPRFLNKPARLVYALTLALPALGLVVMLALRQWRGAVTVVLGVVLAVAVSWLAARLAGDTSPALMLGPPPRGPEGLPIDTFPSLATAVATTSVAAMAPLLNRALQRAGWALVILAMLSTAFLGRAFPIDLLAGFVIGWAAGSAACLAIGSPGRRLRPDQITERLAEYGFPVNEARPVSADARASVPYLLTRADGEVFFMKAVTNENRDADLLFKLYRSVAYRGLEDEEPFLHPKAAVEHEAFVALLAAQAGVRTPRPGLAAAITPRTAVLVQDRVDARGLDAMSADEISAGTIDDIWGQVAKLREARIAHRDLRLGNMMVDAEGRGWMIDWGFAENAASGRRLSQDVAELLASLASVVGVERALAPAVARLGPEAVGEAVPFLQPVALSGATRAALKKQSGVLDDLRTASVAAAGVPEPKLERIQRIRVTKILTVVVLFLSVYLLLPEVADLWDNKDILADARWELVLLAVLTSAGTYVFDAAELRAASVVPIGLWETVRARLAASFANRFAPAGLGGAAVTIRYLQRSGADLTTATATYGLSGLAGAIVPMLVTLVCAVLAGQSDPIDFSSAALPKVLLAIGGVLAVVGLVWFVPALRKRILPPVVGAFRNLGQIFRSPSRAIQLFGSQVMVTCLYVTAFVLSCRAFSVSSPVALLGFVYLTGSTIGSASPTPGGLGAVEALLIGALISVGVDKGVAVAAVLTFRLVTFWVPVPFGALSLSSLRRTGHL
;
A
#
# COMPACT_ATOMS: atom_id res chain seq x y z
N MET A 1 -10.19 6.24 -5.92
CA MET A 1 -8.74 6.18 -6.18
C MET A 1 -8.29 7.00 -7.39
N LEU A 2 -9.13 7.26 -8.42
CA LEU A 2 -8.82 8.28 -9.46
C LEU A 2 -8.52 9.65 -8.86
N ARG A 3 -9.31 10.07 -7.86
CA ARG A 3 -9.06 11.28 -7.05
C ARG A 3 -7.69 11.28 -6.36
N VAL A 4 -7.20 10.11 -5.93
CA VAL A 4 -5.90 9.98 -5.27
C VAL A 4 -4.77 10.12 -6.27
N VAL A 5 -4.88 9.52 -7.46
CA VAL A 5 -3.88 9.66 -8.54
C VAL A 5 -3.80 11.10 -9.03
N ILE A 6 -4.95 11.72 -9.32
CA ILE A 6 -5.03 13.14 -9.72
C ILE A 6 -4.43 14.03 -8.62
N ALA A 7 -4.76 13.77 -7.36
CA ALA A 7 -4.22 14.55 -6.26
C ALA A 7 -2.71 14.34 -6.06
N MET A 8 -2.17 13.15 -6.30
CA MET A 8 -0.71 12.92 -6.29
C MET A 8 0.01 13.66 -7.42
N SER A 9 -0.58 13.70 -8.63
CA SER A 9 -0.05 14.48 -9.75
C SER A 9 -0.10 15.98 -9.48
N LEU A 10 -1.23 16.48 -8.97
CA LEU A 10 -1.40 17.88 -8.58
C LEU A 10 -0.48 18.27 -7.41
N LEU A 11 -0.24 17.36 -6.46
CA LEU A 11 0.70 17.57 -5.36
C LEU A 11 2.13 17.67 -5.88
N LEU A 12 2.53 16.82 -6.84
CA LEU A 12 3.85 16.88 -7.45
C LEU A 12 4.04 18.23 -8.17
N VAL A 13 3.03 18.68 -8.93
CA VAL A 13 3.04 20.00 -9.57
C VAL A 13 3.11 21.12 -8.53
N ALA A 14 2.32 21.04 -7.46
CA ALA A 14 2.34 22.04 -6.39
C ALA A 14 3.70 22.10 -5.68
N ILE A 15 4.36 20.97 -5.45
CA ILE A 15 5.72 20.91 -4.87
C ILE A 15 6.74 21.53 -5.84
N VAL A 16 6.66 21.23 -7.13
CA VAL A 16 7.56 21.80 -8.15
C VAL A 16 7.35 23.32 -8.27
N VAL A 17 6.10 23.78 -8.29
CA VAL A 17 5.74 25.21 -8.36
C VAL A 17 6.13 25.94 -7.09
N ALA A 18 5.87 25.37 -5.90
CA ALA A 18 6.27 25.95 -4.63
C ALA A 18 7.79 26.14 -4.56
N ARG A 19 8.55 25.16 -5.05
CA ARG A 19 10.00 25.24 -5.11
C ARG A 19 10.51 26.25 -6.14
N ALA A 20 9.85 26.36 -7.29
CA ALA A 20 10.17 27.39 -8.29
C ALA A 20 9.81 28.81 -7.81
N ALA A 21 8.77 28.92 -6.98
CA ALA A 21 8.28 30.19 -6.44
C ALA A 21 8.98 30.62 -5.15
N ALA A 22 9.75 29.73 -4.49
CA ALA A 22 10.46 29.99 -3.22
C ALA A 22 11.49 31.13 -3.28
N GLY A 23 11.72 31.73 -4.45
CA GLY A 23 12.56 32.94 -4.64
C GLY A 23 11.92 34.05 -5.46
N GLY A 24 10.60 34.04 -5.71
CA GLY A 24 9.94 34.99 -6.63
C GLY A 24 9.18 36.14 -5.93
N ASP A 25 9.33 37.37 -6.44
CA ASP A 25 8.63 38.59 -5.97
C ASP A 25 7.09 38.49 -5.99
N LEU A 26 6.53 37.59 -6.81
CA LEU A 26 5.09 37.44 -7.01
C LEU A 26 4.33 37.04 -5.73
N GLN A 27 4.90 36.16 -4.90
CA GLN A 27 4.25 35.76 -3.64
C GLN A 27 4.21 36.90 -2.62
N ARG A 28 5.26 37.73 -2.61
CA ARG A 28 5.37 38.91 -1.75
C ARG A 28 4.42 40.02 -2.19
N GLN A 29 4.31 40.27 -3.49
CA GLN A 29 3.36 41.24 -4.05
C GLN A 29 1.89 40.82 -3.83
N LEU A 30 1.58 39.53 -3.95
CA LEU A 30 0.25 39.01 -3.62
C LEU A 30 -0.06 39.13 -2.11
N TYR A 31 0.94 38.96 -1.25
CA TYR A 31 0.81 39.16 0.19
C TYR A 31 0.55 40.63 0.54
N ASP A 32 1.32 41.56 -0.04
CA ASP A 32 1.20 43.00 0.19
C ASP A 32 -0.14 43.54 -0.33
N PHE A 33 -0.59 43.09 -1.51
CA PHE A 33 -1.90 43.44 -2.08
C PHE A 33 -3.08 43.03 -1.17
N VAL A 34 -2.97 41.90 -0.48
CA VAL A 34 -4.01 41.42 0.44
C VAL A 34 -3.97 42.18 1.77
N GLY A 35 -2.78 42.61 2.21
CA GLY A 35 -2.60 43.44 3.40
C GLY A 35 -3.27 44.81 3.33
N GLU A 36 -3.59 45.30 2.13
CA GLU A 36 -4.28 46.59 1.89
C GLU A 36 -5.81 46.52 2.04
N TRP A 37 -6.39 45.35 2.29
CA TRP A 37 -7.84 45.21 2.29
C TRP A 37 -8.53 45.77 3.57
N PRO A 38 -9.83 46.09 3.51
CA PRO A 38 -10.53 46.75 4.60
C PRO A 38 -10.56 45.94 5.92
N ARG A 39 -10.01 46.53 6.99
CA ARG A 39 -9.87 45.90 8.32
C ARG A 39 -11.18 45.44 8.97
N PHE A 40 -12.35 45.94 8.54
CA PHE A 40 -13.65 45.49 9.05
C PHE A 40 -13.94 44.02 8.73
N LEU A 41 -13.31 43.47 7.69
CA LEU A 41 -13.42 42.06 7.29
C LEU A 41 -12.60 41.10 8.19
N ASN A 42 -11.72 41.61 9.06
CA ASN A 42 -10.88 40.77 9.91
C ASN A 42 -11.70 39.92 10.91
N LYS A 43 -12.76 40.48 11.49
CA LYS A 43 -13.63 39.76 12.44
C LYS A 43 -14.39 38.59 11.77
N PRO A 44 -15.12 38.79 10.65
CA PRO A 44 -15.77 37.68 9.96
C PRO A 44 -14.77 36.66 9.39
N ALA A 45 -13.61 37.10 8.86
CA ALA A 45 -12.58 36.18 8.38
C ALA A 45 -12.00 35.30 9.52
N ARG A 46 -11.80 35.87 10.72
CA ARG A 46 -11.36 35.10 11.90
C ARG A 46 -12.40 34.08 12.35
N LEU A 47 -13.70 34.41 12.26
CA LEU A 47 -14.79 33.49 12.57
C LEU A 47 -14.82 32.31 11.58
N VAL A 48 -14.73 32.58 10.28
CA VAL A 48 -14.69 31.54 9.23
C VAL A 48 -13.46 30.63 9.39
N TYR A 49 -12.31 31.21 9.72
CA TYR A 49 -11.10 30.45 10.03
C TYR A 49 -11.27 29.55 11.28
N ALA A 50 -11.88 30.07 12.35
CA ALA A 50 -12.15 29.27 13.55
C ALA A 50 -13.11 28.09 13.26
N LEU A 51 -14.13 28.32 12.43
CA LEU A 51 -15.06 27.27 11.99
C LEU A 51 -14.38 26.15 11.20
N THR A 52 -13.28 26.44 10.50
CA THR A 52 -12.54 25.41 9.75
C THR A 52 -11.58 24.61 10.58
N LEU A 53 -10.99 25.18 11.63
CA LEU A 53 -10.29 24.40 12.65
C LEU A 53 -11.26 23.48 13.42
N ALA A 54 -12.54 23.84 13.51
CA ALA A 54 -13.58 23.05 14.16
C ALA A 54 -14.18 21.95 13.27
N LEU A 55 -14.03 22.01 11.93
CA LEU A 55 -14.61 21.04 10.98
C LEU A 55 -14.28 19.56 11.27
N PRO A 56 -13.05 19.20 11.66
CA PRO A 56 -12.70 17.80 11.94
C PRO A 56 -13.41 17.27 13.18
N ALA A 57 -13.46 18.09 14.23
CA ALA A 57 -14.18 17.78 15.46
C ALA A 57 -15.69 17.71 15.21
N LEU A 58 -16.26 18.67 14.48
CA LEU A 58 -17.66 18.68 14.09
C LEU A 58 -18.01 17.44 13.23
N GLY A 59 -17.17 17.12 12.25
CA GLY A 59 -17.33 15.94 11.41
C GLY A 59 -17.33 14.65 12.21
N LEU A 60 -16.40 14.52 13.16
CA LEU A 60 -16.34 13.38 14.07
C LEU A 60 -17.61 13.29 14.94
N VAL A 61 -18.02 14.40 15.55
CA VAL A 61 -19.23 14.48 16.40
C VAL A 61 -20.48 14.10 15.59
N VAL A 62 -20.64 14.64 14.38
CA VAL A 62 -21.78 14.32 13.50
C VAL A 62 -21.79 12.84 13.14
N MET A 63 -20.64 12.23 12.83
CA MET A 63 -20.57 10.81 12.52
C MET A 63 -20.89 9.93 13.74
N LEU A 64 -20.42 10.30 14.93
CA LEU A 64 -20.74 9.61 16.18
C LEU A 64 -22.22 9.76 16.54
N ALA A 65 -22.80 10.95 16.39
CA ALA A 65 -24.22 11.24 16.64
C ALA A 65 -25.14 10.46 15.70
N LEU A 66 -24.77 10.35 14.42
CA LEU A 66 -25.47 9.53 13.42
C LEU A 66 -25.22 8.02 13.60
N ARG A 67 -24.45 7.61 14.62
CA ARG A 67 -24.04 6.21 14.90
C ARG A 67 -23.33 5.56 13.70
N GLN A 68 -22.72 6.37 12.85
CA GLN A 68 -21.96 5.96 11.66
C GLN A 68 -20.49 5.73 12.03
N TRP A 69 -20.23 4.69 12.82
CA TRP A 69 -18.89 4.35 13.33
C TRP A 69 -17.83 4.23 12.22
N ARG A 70 -18.22 3.70 11.06
CA ARG A 70 -17.35 3.63 9.87
C ARG A 70 -16.99 5.01 9.32
N GLY A 71 -17.94 5.94 9.32
CA GLY A 71 -17.70 7.33 8.91
C GLY A 71 -16.73 8.03 9.85
N ALA A 72 -16.90 7.85 11.17
CA ALA A 72 -15.98 8.40 12.18
C ALA A 72 -14.54 7.90 11.98
N VAL A 73 -14.35 6.59 11.79
CA VAL A 73 -13.04 5.99 11.50
C VAL A 73 -12.45 6.53 10.18
N THR A 74 -13.28 6.73 9.17
CA THR A 74 -12.84 7.26 7.87
C THR A 74 -12.32 8.69 7.99
N VAL A 75 -12.99 9.55 8.78
CA VAL A 75 -12.53 10.92 9.05
C VAL A 75 -11.19 10.89 9.80
N VAL A 76 -11.07 10.11 10.86
CA VAL A 76 -9.82 10.00 11.66
C VAL A 76 -8.66 9.50 10.80
N LEU A 77 -8.87 8.40 10.05
CA LEU A 77 -7.86 7.84 9.17
C LEU A 77 -7.42 8.86 8.11
N GLY A 78 -8.38 9.55 7.50
CA GLY A 78 -8.10 10.61 6.54
C GLY A 78 -7.23 11.70 7.14
N VAL A 79 -7.58 12.20 8.33
CA VAL A 79 -6.84 13.29 8.99
C VAL A 79 -5.40 12.86 9.27
N VAL A 80 -5.19 11.65 9.77
CA VAL A 80 -3.84 11.09 10.00
C VAL A 80 -3.04 11.03 8.69
N LEU A 81 -3.66 10.58 7.59
CA LEU A 81 -3.03 10.57 6.27
C LEU A 81 -2.69 11.98 5.78
N ALA A 82 -3.60 12.95 5.96
CA ALA A 82 -3.39 14.33 5.53
C ALA A 82 -2.22 14.98 6.26
N VAL A 83 -2.10 14.77 7.57
CA VAL A 83 -0.98 15.25 8.38
C VAL A 83 0.33 14.61 7.91
N ALA A 84 0.35 13.28 7.72
CA ALA A 84 1.55 12.57 7.29
C ALA A 84 2.03 13.00 5.88
N VAL A 85 1.10 13.19 4.95
CA VAL A 85 1.42 13.63 3.58
C VAL A 85 1.83 15.10 3.55
N SER A 86 1.20 15.96 4.35
CA SER A 86 1.60 17.38 4.49
C SER A 86 3.01 17.49 5.04
N TRP A 87 3.35 16.69 6.05
CA TRP A 87 4.71 16.61 6.59
C TRP A 87 5.73 16.16 5.54
N LEU A 88 5.38 15.15 4.74
CA LEU A 88 6.26 14.70 3.66
C LEU A 88 6.43 15.79 2.59
N ALA A 89 5.35 16.46 2.19
CA ALA A 89 5.39 17.52 1.17
C ALA A 89 6.24 18.72 1.60
N ALA A 90 6.12 19.15 2.87
CA ALA A 90 6.95 20.21 3.46
C ALA A 90 8.44 19.88 3.33
N ARG A 91 8.80 18.64 3.67
CA ARG A 91 10.18 18.15 3.59
C ARG A 91 10.73 18.10 2.16
N LEU A 92 9.88 17.77 1.19
CA LEU A 92 10.26 17.74 -0.23
C LEU A 92 10.42 19.13 -0.86
N ALA A 93 9.69 20.12 -0.33
CA ALA A 93 9.74 21.50 -0.80
C ALA A 93 10.99 22.26 -0.33
N GLY A 94 11.81 21.66 0.57
CA GLY A 94 13.02 22.30 1.08
C GLY A 94 12.80 23.11 2.36
N ASP A 95 11.63 23.02 2.98
CA ASP A 95 11.40 23.56 4.32
C ASP A 95 12.11 22.64 5.33
N THR A 96 13.31 23.03 5.76
CA THR A 96 14.32 22.16 6.40
C THR A 96 14.06 21.78 7.85
N SER A 97 12.87 22.03 8.41
CA SER A 97 12.67 21.83 9.85
C SER A 97 11.32 21.20 10.22
N PRO A 98 11.31 19.94 10.71
CA PRO A 98 10.18 19.38 11.47
C PRO A 98 9.76 20.26 12.66
N ALA A 99 10.67 21.12 13.12
CA ALA A 99 10.46 22.09 14.19
C ALA A 99 9.56 23.28 13.78
N LEU A 100 9.32 23.55 12.49
CA LEU A 100 8.50 24.69 12.03
C LEU A 100 7.01 24.32 11.88
N MET A 101 6.70 23.03 11.71
CA MET A 101 5.33 22.51 11.77
C MET A 101 4.84 22.20 13.20
N LEU A 102 5.76 22.07 14.16
CA LEU A 102 5.47 21.74 15.57
C LEU A 102 6.00 22.79 16.57
N GLY A 103 6.72 23.80 16.10
CA GLY A 103 7.17 24.95 16.87
C GLY A 103 6.22 26.14 16.69
N PRO A 104 6.44 27.25 17.40
CA PRO A 104 5.65 28.45 17.19
C PRO A 104 5.82 28.90 15.73
N PRO A 105 4.73 28.98 14.94
CA PRO A 105 4.80 29.37 13.54
C PRO A 105 5.40 30.77 13.38
N PRO A 106 6.09 31.06 12.26
CA PRO A 106 6.58 32.39 11.96
C PRO A 106 5.42 33.38 12.07
N ARG A 107 5.66 34.50 12.75
CA ARG A 107 4.62 35.49 13.03
C ARG A 107 4.60 36.53 11.92
N GLY A 108 3.43 36.73 11.32
CA GLY A 108 3.20 37.85 10.41
C GLY A 108 3.22 39.19 11.14
N PRO A 109 3.03 40.32 10.43
CA PRO A 109 3.10 41.69 10.95
C PRO A 109 2.19 41.97 12.16
N GLU A 110 1.07 41.23 12.30
CA GLU A 110 0.15 41.32 13.45
C GLU A 110 0.51 40.39 14.61
N GLY A 111 1.67 39.71 14.59
CA GLY A 111 2.05 38.73 15.60
C GLY A 111 1.33 37.38 15.48
N LEU A 112 0.59 37.15 14.39
CA LEU A 112 -0.20 35.94 14.16
C LEU A 112 0.62 34.84 13.46
N PRO A 113 0.45 33.56 13.85
CA PRO A 113 0.92 32.38 13.13
C PRO A 113 0.74 32.39 11.61
N ILE A 114 1.79 32.12 10.84
CA ILE A 114 1.73 31.76 9.42
C ILE A 114 1.87 30.22 9.30
N ASP A 115 0.93 29.58 8.61
CA ASP A 115 0.99 28.16 8.25
C ASP A 115 2.19 27.92 7.31
N THR A 116 2.97 26.88 7.60
CA THR A 116 4.05 26.41 6.71
C THR A 116 3.49 25.71 5.47
N PHE A 117 4.29 25.59 4.41
CA PHE A 117 3.89 24.81 3.24
C PHE A 117 3.85 23.33 3.59
N PRO A 118 2.77 22.58 3.25
CA PRO A 118 1.45 23.03 2.83
C PRO A 118 0.53 23.36 4.03
N SER A 119 -0.50 24.21 3.83
CA SER A 119 -1.40 24.61 4.92
C SER A 119 -2.11 23.40 5.52
N LEU A 120 -1.71 23.06 6.75
CA LEU A 120 -2.21 21.91 7.48
C LEU A 120 -3.70 22.08 7.81
N ALA A 121 -4.11 23.29 8.22
CA ALA A 121 -5.50 23.58 8.52
C ALA A 121 -6.41 23.31 7.30
N THR A 122 -5.96 23.73 6.12
CA THR A 122 -6.68 23.49 4.85
C THR A 122 -6.71 22.01 4.51
N ALA A 123 -5.60 21.29 4.68
CA ALA A 123 -5.53 19.85 4.44
C ALA A 123 -6.48 19.07 5.34
N VAL A 124 -6.49 19.35 6.64
CA VAL A 124 -7.34 18.65 7.60
C VAL A 124 -8.82 18.99 7.35
N ALA A 125 -9.18 20.26 7.14
CA ALA A 125 -10.57 20.66 6.84
C ALA A 125 -11.09 20.02 5.55
N THR A 126 -10.29 20.05 4.48
CA THR A 126 -10.65 19.44 3.19
C THR A 126 -10.81 17.94 3.31
N THR A 127 -9.96 17.28 4.10
CA THR A 127 -10.05 15.85 4.40
C THR A 127 -11.36 15.49 5.07
N SER A 128 -11.78 16.25 6.09
CA SER A 128 -13.02 15.97 6.82
C SER A 128 -14.24 16.04 5.89
N VAL A 129 -14.32 17.07 5.04
CA VAL A 129 -15.41 17.20 4.06
C VAL A 129 -15.35 16.08 3.01
N ALA A 130 -14.16 15.76 2.50
CA ALA A 130 -13.99 14.68 1.52
C ALA A 130 -14.36 13.30 2.09
N ALA A 131 -13.97 13.01 3.34
CA ALA A 131 -14.26 11.76 4.04
C ALA A 131 -15.75 11.61 4.38
N MET A 132 -16.43 12.71 4.70
CA MET A 132 -17.87 12.73 5.01
C MET A 132 -18.75 12.78 3.76
N ALA A 133 -18.24 13.27 2.62
CA ALA A 133 -19.04 13.50 1.42
C ALA A 133 -19.92 12.30 1.01
N PRO A 134 -19.47 11.03 0.98
CA PRO A 134 -20.31 9.90 0.61
C PRO A 134 -21.60 9.76 1.46
N LEU A 135 -21.49 10.16 2.74
CA LEU A 135 -22.52 10.01 3.77
C LEU A 135 -23.52 11.18 3.78
N LEU A 136 -23.16 12.34 3.24
CA LEU A 136 -23.96 13.56 3.30
C LEU A 136 -24.82 13.78 2.05
N ASN A 137 -25.98 14.43 2.17
CA ASN A 137 -26.80 14.83 1.03
C ASN A 137 -26.11 15.94 0.18
N ARG A 138 -26.63 16.22 -1.03
CA ARG A 138 -25.99 17.19 -1.94
C ARG A 138 -25.91 18.61 -1.36
N ALA A 139 -26.90 19.03 -0.59
CA ALA A 139 -26.92 20.36 0.02
C ALA A 139 -25.80 20.51 1.05
N LEU A 140 -25.65 19.54 1.95
CA LEU A 140 -24.60 19.51 2.97
C LEU A 140 -23.20 19.33 2.37
N GLN A 141 -23.08 18.53 1.29
CA GLN A 141 -21.82 18.44 0.54
C GLN A 141 -21.42 19.81 -0.04
N ARG A 142 -22.34 20.51 -0.71
CA ARG A 142 -22.09 21.83 -1.28
C ARG A 142 -21.74 22.85 -0.20
N ALA A 143 -22.46 22.84 0.92
CA ALA A 143 -22.18 23.70 2.07
C ALA A 143 -20.79 23.44 2.66
N GLY A 144 -20.40 22.18 2.83
CA GLY A 144 -19.07 21.80 3.30
C GLY A 144 -17.95 22.27 2.36
N TRP A 145 -18.12 22.09 1.04
CA TRP A 145 -17.15 22.57 0.05
C TRP A 145 -17.10 24.11 -0.02
N ALA A 146 -18.24 24.79 0.08
CA ALA A 146 -18.29 26.25 0.15
C ALA A 146 -17.57 26.78 1.39
N LEU A 147 -17.72 26.11 2.54
CA LEU A 147 -17.02 26.47 3.78
C LEU A 147 -15.50 26.29 3.67
N VAL A 148 -15.03 25.20 3.03
CA VAL A 148 -13.59 25.00 2.76
C VAL A 148 -13.03 26.10 1.87
N ILE A 149 -13.73 26.45 0.78
CA ILE A 149 -13.30 27.53 -0.12
C ILE A 149 -13.28 28.88 0.60
N LEU A 150 -14.35 29.20 1.34
CA LEU A 150 -14.45 30.44 2.10
C LEU A 150 -13.34 30.56 3.14
N ALA A 151 -12.92 29.43 3.72
CA ALA A 151 -11.82 29.41 4.67
C ALA A 151 -10.46 29.54 4.02
N MET A 152 -10.22 28.92 2.86
CA MET A 152 -9.00 29.18 2.09
C MET A 152 -8.89 30.67 1.77
N LEU A 153 -9.98 31.30 1.31
CA LEU A 153 -10.04 32.73 1.08
C LEU A 153 -9.81 33.54 2.36
N SER A 154 -10.38 33.12 3.49
CA SER A 154 -10.19 33.79 4.79
C SER A 154 -8.77 33.64 5.32
N THR A 155 -8.12 32.49 5.13
CA THR A 155 -6.72 32.25 5.53
C THR A 155 -5.76 33.05 4.66
N ALA A 156 -6.02 33.14 3.35
CA ALA A 156 -5.29 34.03 2.45
C ALA A 156 -5.47 35.50 2.87
N PHE A 157 -6.72 35.92 3.10
CA PHE A 157 -7.09 37.28 3.51
C PHE A 157 -6.41 37.72 4.82
N LEU A 158 -6.32 36.81 5.79
CA LEU A 158 -5.67 37.07 7.08
C LEU A 158 -4.13 36.97 7.00
N GLY A 159 -3.56 36.78 5.81
CA GLY A 159 -2.11 36.65 5.60
C GLY A 159 -1.50 35.46 6.33
N ARG A 160 -2.29 34.39 6.54
CA ARG A 160 -1.86 33.22 7.33
C ARG A 160 -1.26 32.10 6.50
N ALA A 161 -1.41 32.10 5.19
CA ALA A 161 -0.80 31.13 4.30
C ALA A 161 -0.70 31.72 2.90
N PHE A 162 0.30 31.33 2.12
CA PHE A 162 0.36 31.71 0.71
C PHE A 162 -0.69 30.92 -0.09
N PRO A 163 -1.17 31.46 -1.23
CA PRO A 163 -2.14 30.77 -2.09
C PRO A 163 -1.70 29.36 -2.50
N ILE A 164 -0.40 29.16 -2.75
CA ILE A 164 0.14 27.84 -3.11
C ILE A 164 0.06 26.84 -1.95
N ASP A 165 0.25 27.29 -0.71
CA ASP A 165 0.17 26.46 0.50
C ASP A 165 -1.27 25.99 0.73
N LEU A 166 -2.24 26.88 0.48
CA LEU A 166 -3.67 26.58 0.56
C LEU A 166 -4.08 25.58 -0.52
N LEU A 167 -3.63 25.78 -1.76
CA LEU A 167 -3.88 24.84 -2.86
C LEU A 167 -3.26 23.47 -2.59
N ALA A 168 -2.01 23.43 -2.12
CA ALA A 168 -1.35 22.19 -1.76
C ALA A 168 -2.07 21.49 -0.60
N GLY A 169 -2.46 22.23 0.45
CA GLY A 169 -3.26 21.72 1.54
C GLY A 169 -4.59 21.13 1.06
N PHE A 170 -5.32 21.84 0.21
CA PHE A 170 -6.57 21.37 -0.39
C PHE A 170 -6.38 20.05 -1.16
N VAL A 171 -5.37 19.97 -2.02
CA VAL A 171 -5.07 18.77 -2.81
C VAL A 171 -4.73 17.58 -1.91
N ILE A 172 -3.88 17.78 -0.90
CA ILE A 172 -3.51 16.74 0.07
C ILE A 172 -4.74 16.27 0.83
N GLY A 173 -5.55 17.19 1.32
CA GLY A 173 -6.73 16.84 2.09
C GLY A 173 -7.77 16.08 1.28
N TRP A 174 -7.97 16.49 0.03
CA TRP A 174 -8.86 15.79 -0.89
C TRP A 174 -8.36 14.38 -1.22
N ALA A 175 -7.03 14.21 -1.39
CA ALA A 175 -6.39 12.92 -1.58
C ALA A 175 -6.60 12.01 -0.36
N ALA A 176 -6.27 12.51 0.83
CA ALA A 176 -6.28 11.77 2.08
C ALA A 176 -7.69 11.32 2.46
N GLY A 177 -8.68 12.21 2.35
CA GLY A 177 -10.09 11.85 2.58
C GLY A 177 -10.59 10.81 1.57
N SER A 178 -10.25 10.96 0.30
CA SER A 178 -10.59 9.98 -0.74
C SER A 178 -9.91 8.62 -0.55
N ALA A 179 -8.65 8.61 -0.07
CA ALA A 179 -7.89 7.41 0.23
C ALA A 179 -8.45 6.69 1.47
N ALA A 180 -8.87 7.43 2.49
CA ALA A 180 -9.54 6.86 3.66
C ALA A 180 -10.88 6.21 3.29
N CYS A 181 -11.70 6.87 2.45
CA CYS A 181 -12.93 6.27 1.93
C CYS A 181 -12.67 4.98 1.13
N LEU A 182 -11.57 4.94 0.37
CA LEU A 182 -11.16 3.74 -0.36
C LEU A 182 -10.76 2.61 0.59
N ALA A 183 -9.97 2.91 1.62
CA ALA A 183 -9.44 1.93 2.56
C ALA A 183 -10.53 1.30 3.44
N ILE A 184 -11.50 2.11 3.89
CA ILE A 184 -12.61 1.66 4.75
C ILE A 184 -13.78 1.10 3.93
N GLY A 185 -13.94 1.56 2.69
CA GLY A 185 -15.07 1.26 1.82
C GLY A 185 -16.16 2.34 1.93
N SER A 186 -16.56 2.89 0.78
CA SER A 186 -17.70 3.80 0.67
C SER A 186 -18.99 3.04 1.01
N PRO A 187 -19.85 3.55 1.90
CA PRO A 187 -21.22 3.07 2.01
C PRO A 187 -21.95 3.43 0.72
N GLY A 188 -21.96 2.49 -0.22
CA GLY A 188 -22.61 2.68 -1.52
C GLY A 188 -24.08 3.03 -1.33
N ARG A 189 -24.55 4.06 -2.02
CA ARG A 189 -25.99 4.36 -2.09
C ARG A 189 -26.66 3.32 -2.98
N ARG A 190 -27.11 2.22 -2.37
CA ARG A 190 -27.95 1.23 -3.06
C ARG A 190 -29.24 1.91 -3.50
N LEU A 191 -29.67 1.63 -4.73
CA LEU A 191 -31.02 2.02 -5.16
C LEU A 191 -32.02 1.30 -4.27
N ARG A 192 -33.00 2.06 -3.76
CA ARG A 192 -34.08 1.46 -3.00
C ARG A 192 -35.04 0.76 -3.96
N PRO A 193 -35.63 -0.39 -3.57
CA PRO A 193 -36.57 -1.14 -4.40
C PRO A 193 -37.69 -0.31 -5.04
N ASP A 194 -38.29 0.63 -4.29
CA ASP A 194 -39.33 1.56 -4.73
C ASP A 194 -38.88 2.44 -5.90
N GLN A 195 -37.63 2.90 -5.89
CA GLN A 195 -37.09 3.72 -6.96
C GLN A 195 -36.81 2.92 -8.22
N ILE A 196 -36.54 1.61 -8.07
CA ILE A 196 -36.28 0.71 -9.19
C ILE A 196 -37.61 0.43 -9.91
N THR A 197 -38.67 0.12 -9.17
CA THR A 197 -40.00 -0.17 -9.75
C THR A 197 -40.57 1.05 -10.48
N GLU A 198 -40.52 2.24 -9.85
CA GLU A 198 -40.99 3.50 -10.46
C GLU A 198 -40.24 3.80 -11.76
N ARG A 199 -38.90 3.71 -11.74
CA ARG A 199 -38.08 4.07 -12.89
C ARG A 199 -38.15 3.07 -14.02
N LEU A 200 -38.22 1.77 -13.72
CA LEU A 200 -38.37 0.76 -14.76
C LEU A 200 -39.72 0.91 -15.49
N ALA A 201 -40.77 1.33 -14.79
CA ALA A 201 -42.06 1.65 -15.41
C ALA A 201 -41.95 2.82 -16.42
N GLU A 202 -41.17 3.87 -16.12
CA GLU A 202 -40.90 4.97 -17.07
C GLU A 202 -40.25 4.48 -18.38
N TYR A 203 -39.45 3.42 -18.32
CA TYR A 203 -38.77 2.81 -19.46
C TYR A 203 -39.57 1.68 -20.13
N GLY A 204 -40.86 1.53 -19.81
CA GLY A 204 -41.73 0.52 -20.41
C GLY A 204 -41.52 -0.90 -19.87
N PHE A 205 -40.83 -1.06 -18.74
CA PHE A 205 -40.60 -2.34 -18.07
C PHE A 205 -41.24 -2.36 -16.67
N PRO A 206 -42.58 -2.32 -16.55
CA PRO A 206 -43.24 -2.26 -15.25
C PRO A 206 -43.04 -3.56 -14.47
N VAL A 207 -42.60 -3.43 -13.22
CA VAL A 207 -42.37 -4.54 -12.28
C VAL A 207 -43.05 -4.25 -10.94
N ASN A 208 -43.64 -5.26 -10.32
CA ASN A 208 -44.34 -5.15 -9.05
C ASN A 208 -43.38 -5.12 -7.86
N GLU A 209 -42.29 -5.88 -7.97
CA GLU A 209 -41.35 -6.05 -6.88
C GLU A 209 -39.91 -6.12 -7.38
N ALA A 210 -39.00 -5.48 -6.63
CA ALA A 210 -37.55 -5.56 -6.84
C ALA A 210 -36.87 -6.00 -5.54
N ARG A 211 -36.34 -7.22 -5.51
CA ARG A 211 -35.64 -7.77 -4.33
C ARG A 211 -34.13 -7.79 -4.55
N PRO A 212 -33.31 -7.16 -3.69
CA PRO A 212 -31.86 -7.28 -3.81
C PRO A 212 -31.42 -8.70 -3.49
N VAL A 213 -30.53 -9.26 -4.31
CA VAL A 213 -29.92 -10.57 -4.05
C VAL A 213 -28.62 -10.34 -3.29
N SER A 214 -28.44 -11.02 -2.15
CA SER A 214 -27.19 -11.00 -1.42
C SER A 214 -26.16 -11.91 -2.11
N ALA A 215 -25.54 -11.42 -3.18
CA ALA A 215 -24.35 -12.01 -3.77
C ALA A 215 -23.15 -11.07 -3.53
N ASP A 216 -21.95 -11.64 -3.34
CA ASP A 216 -20.70 -10.90 -3.13
C ASP A 216 -20.18 -10.33 -4.47
N ALA A 217 -21.01 -9.52 -5.14
CA ALA A 217 -20.73 -8.99 -6.46
C ALA A 217 -20.00 -7.64 -6.35
N ARG A 218 -18.71 -7.61 -6.73
CA ARG A 218 -17.87 -6.40 -6.68
C ARG A 218 -18.13 -5.43 -7.84
N ALA A 219 -18.70 -5.91 -8.95
CA ALA A 219 -18.88 -5.15 -10.19
C ALA A 219 -20.30 -4.58 -10.40
N SER A 220 -21.33 -5.19 -9.79
CA SER A 220 -22.73 -4.76 -9.90
C SER A 220 -23.53 -5.18 -8.66
N VAL A 221 -24.68 -4.54 -8.43
CA VAL A 221 -25.63 -4.98 -7.41
C VAL A 221 -26.75 -5.78 -8.08
N PRO A 222 -26.91 -7.08 -7.78
CA PRO A 222 -27.93 -7.91 -8.39
C PRO A 222 -29.29 -7.76 -7.70
N TYR A 223 -30.36 -7.80 -8.50
CA TYR A 223 -31.75 -7.78 -8.06
C TYR A 223 -32.54 -8.84 -8.82
N LEU A 224 -33.56 -9.39 -8.17
CA LEU A 224 -34.64 -10.13 -8.81
C LEU A 224 -35.83 -9.20 -8.98
N LEU A 225 -36.37 -9.15 -10.19
CA LEU A 225 -37.54 -8.36 -10.52
C LEU A 225 -38.71 -9.30 -10.77
N THR A 226 -39.86 -9.02 -10.18
CA THR A 226 -41.10 -9.79 -10.40
C THR A 226 -42.11 -8.91 -11.12
N ARG A 227 -42.59 -9.37 -12.28
CA ARG A 227 -43.62 -8.69 -13.08
C ARG A 227 -45.03 -9.11 -12.63
N ALA A 228 -46.05 -8.38 -13.07
CA ALA A 228 -47.44 -8.60 -12.67
C ALA A 228 -48.03 -9.96 -13.11
N ASP A 229 -47.51 -10.54 -14.17
CA ASP A 229 -47.81 -11.89 -14.67
C ASP A 229 -47.09 -13.01 -13.89
N GLY A 230 -46.24 -12.66 -12.92
CA GLY A 230 -45.44 -13.59 -12.14
C GLY A 230 -44.10 -13.96 -12.78
N GLU A 231 -43.77 -13.43 -13.96
CA GLU A 231 -42.46 -13.63 -14.58
C GLU A 231 -41.36 -12.98 -13.73
N VAL A 232 -40.22 -13.69 -13.61
CA VAL A 232 -39.07 -13.25 -12.82
C VAL A 232 -37.90 -12.96 -13.72
N PHE A 233 -37.34 -11.76 -13.61
CA PHE A 233 -36.15 -11.31 -14.33
C PHE A 233 -34.98 -11.08 -13.39
N PHE A 234 -33.77 -11.15 -13.93
CA PHE A 234 -32.55 -10.79 -13.23
C PHE A 234 -32.11 -9.39 -13.65
N MET A 235 -31.76 -8.54 -12.70
CA MET A 235 -31.27 -7.19 -12.98
C MET A 235 -29.91 -6.95 -12.32
N LYS A 236 -28.95 -6.47 -13.10
CA LYS A 236 -27.68 -5.92 -12.61
C LYS A 236 -27.76 -4.40 -12.56
N ALA A 237 -27.44 -3.80 -11.42
CA ALA A 237 -27.26 -2.35 -11.30
C ALA A 237 -25.77 -2.00 -11.25
N VAL A 238 -25.29 -1.23 -12.23
CA VAL A 238 -23.91 -0.75 -12.35
C VAL A 238 -23.86 0.73 -11.98
N THR A 239 -23.09 1.07 -10.94
CA THR A 239 -22.95 2.45 -10.47
C THR A 239 -21.62 3.08 -10.90
N ASN A 240 -21.52 4.41 -10.86
CA ASN A 240 -20.24 5.11 -11.05
C ASN A 240 -19.14 4.63 -10.09
N GLU A 241 -19.47 4.12 -8.90
CA GLU A 241 -18.48 3.62 -7.94
C GLU A 241 -17.87 2.30 -8.44
N ASN A 242 -18.70 1.43 -9.05
CA ASN A 242 -18.23 0.22 -9.71
C ASN A 242 -17.37 0.56 -10.95
N ARG A 243 -17.79 1.55 -11.75
CA ARG A 243 -17.01 2.09 -12.90
C ARG A 243 -15.64 2.60 -12.46
N ASP A 244 -15.59 3.42 -11.42
CA ASP A 244 -14.33 3.99 -10.91
C ASP A 244 -13.38 2.87 -10.44
N ALA A 245 -13.89 1.83 -9.78
CA ALA A 245 -13.10 0.68 -9.37
C ALA A 245 -12.55 -0.11 -10.57
N ASP A 246 -13.36 -0.33 -11.61
CA ASP A 246 -12.95 -1.04 -12.83
C ASP A 246 -11.90 -0.28 -13.64
N LEU A 247 -12.12 1.03 -13.88
CA LEU A 247 -11.15 1.94 -14.51
C LEU A 247 -9.76 1.85 -13.87
N LEU A 248 -9.72 1.79 -12.54
CA LEU A 248 -8.49 1.73 -11.78
C LEU A 248 -7.83 0.37 -11.81
N PHE A 249 -8.63 -0.70 -11.75
CA PHE A 249 -8.13 -2.05 -11.91
C PHE A 249 -7.47 -2.22 -13.29
N LYS A 250 -8.11 -1.69 -14.34
CA LYS A 250 -7.59 -1.66 -15.72
C LYS A 250 -6.33 -0.80 -15.83
N LEU A 251 -6.31 0.42 -15.29
CA LEU A 251 -5.12 1.28 -15.28
C LEU A 251 -3.95 0.64 -14.53
N TYR A 252 -4.20 0.03 -13.37
CA TYR A 252 -3.17 -0.71 -12.64
C TYR A 252 -2.63 -1.87 -13.48
N ARG A 253 -3.52 -2.63 -14.12
CA ARG A 253 -3.12 -3.77 -14.95
C ARG A 253 -2.33 -3.35 -16.19
N SER A 254 -2.72 -2.29 -16.87
CA SER A 254 -2.01 -1.79 -18.06
C SER A 254 -0.59 -1.29 -17.75
N VAL A 255 -0.37 -0.78 -16.53
CA VAL A 255 0.96 -0.38 -16.05
C VAL A 255 1.77 -1.59 -15.56
N ALA A 256 1.14 -2.51 -14.82
CA ALA A 256 1.81 -3.64 -14.19
C ALA A 256 2.13 -4.79 -15.16
N TYR A 257 1.34 -4.97 -16.22
CA TYR A 257 1.42 -6.12 -17.13
C TYR A 257 1.69 -5.69 -18.59
N ARG A 258 2.34 -6.56 -19.37
CA ARG A 258 2.72 -6.36 -20.77
C ARG A 258 1.79 -7.20 -21.66
N GLY A 259 1.31 -6.63 -22.77
CA GLY A 259 0.51 -7.37 -23.76
C GLY A 259 -0.90 -7.75 -23.30
N LEU A 260 -1.48 -7.00 -22.36
CA LEU A 260 -2.92 -7.01 -22.15
C LEU A 260 -3.53 -6.04 -23.15
N GLU A 261 -4.19 -6.56 -24.18
CA GLU A 261 -5.04 -5.79 -25.11
C GLU A 261 -6.32 -5.34 -24.38
N ASP A 262 -6.18 -4.63 -23.25
CA ASP A 262 -7.34 -4.24 -22.45
C ASP A 262 -8.19 -3.22 -23.24
N GLU A 263 -9.47 -3.53 -23.40
CA GLU A 263 -10.47 -2.61 -23.97
C GLU A 263 -10.41 -1.21 -23.35
N GLU A 264 -10.72 -0.20 -24.14
CA GLU A 264 -10.86 1.16 -23.64
C GLU A 264 -11.92 1.20 -22.53
N PRO A 265 -11.63 1.82 -21.37
CA PRO A 265 -12.59 1.86 -20.29
C PRO A 265 -13.86 2.64 -20.66
N PHE A 266 -15.04 2.09 -20.34
CA PHE A 266 -16.29 2.81 -20.52
C PHE A 266 -16.36 4.05 -19.61
N LEU A 267 -16.50 5.23 -20.23
CA LEU A 267 -16.60 6.51 -19.52
C LEU A 267 -17.94 6.66 -18.77
N HIS A 268 -18.99 5.94 -19.16
CA HIS A 268 -20.32 6.02 -18.55
C HIS A 268 -20.88 4.63 -18.19
N PRO A 269 -21.55 4.45 -17.03
CA PRO A 269 -22.17 3.16 -16.66
C PRO A 269 -23.16 2.64 -17.71
N LYS A 270 -23.85 3.55 -18.39
CA LYS A 270 -24.77 3.22 -19.48
C LYS A 270 -24.06 2.46 -20.61
N ALA A 271 -22.92 2.97 -21.06
CA ALA A 271 -22.13 2.33 -22.11
C ALA A 271 -21.64 0.94 -21.72
N ALA A 272 -21.26 0.73 -20.45
CA ALA A 272 -20.84 -0.59 -19.96
C ALA A 272 -21.99 -1.63 -20.02
N VAL A 273 -23.19 -1.22 -19.62
CA VAL A 273 -24.38 -2.08 -19.64
C VAL A 273 -24.88 -2.33 -21.07
N GLU A 274 -24.84 -1.32 -21.94
CA GLU A 274 -25.17 -1.47 -23.37
C GLU A 274 -24.18 -2.41 -24.07
N HIS A 275 -22.89 -2.32 -23.75
CA HIS A 275 -21.87 -3.23 -24.27
C HIS A 275 -22.10 -4.68 -23.82
N GLU A 276 -22.34 -4.89 -22.52
CA GLU A 276 -22.67 -6.23 -22.00
C GLU A 276 -23.90 -6.81 -22.71
N ALA A 277 -24.95 -6.01 -22.89
CA ALA A 277 -26.15 -6.44 -23.64
C ALA A 277 -25.82 -6.76 -25.10
N PHE A 278 -25.03 -5.92 -25.77
CA PHE A 278 -24.65 -6.09 -27.17
C PHE A 278 -23.86 -7.38 -27.39
N VAL A 279 -22.81 -7.63 -26.61
CA VAL A 279 -22.00 -8.84 -26.76
C VAL A 279 -22.78 -10.10 -26.37
N ALA A 280 -23.65 -10.03 -25.35
CA ALA A 280 -24.55 -11.13 -25.01
C ALA A 280 -25.52 -11.47 -26.16
N LEU A 281 -26.06 -10.46 -26.88
CA LEU A 281 -26.90 -10.69 -28.06
C LEU A 281 -26.11 -11.33 -29.21
N LEU A 282 -24.88 -10.87 -29.47
CA LEU A 282 -24.01 -11.48 -30.49
C LEU A 282 -23.67 -12.93 -30.15
N ALA A 283 -23.37 -13.23 -28.88
CA ALA A 283 -23.12 -14.58 -28.42
C ALA A 283 -24.37 -15.46 -28.58
N ALA A 284 -25.55 -14.96 -28.21
CA ALA A 284 -26.82 -15.66 -28.41
C ALA A 284 -27.08 -15.94 -29.90
N GLN A 285 -26.79 -14.99 -30.79
CA GLN A 285 -26.90 -15.15 -32.23
C GLN A 285 -25.95 -16.21 -32.78
N ALA A 286 -24.75 -16.33 -32.21
CA ALA A 286 -23.81 -17.42 -32.49
C ALA A 286 -24.23 -18.78 -31.87
N GLY A 287 -25.40 -18.86 -31.24
CA GLY A 287 -25.93 -20.07 -30.64
C GLY A 287 -25.33 -20.41 -29.27
N VAL A 288 -24.62 -19.47 -28.64
CA VAL A 288 -24.12 -19.60 -27.26
C VAL A 288 -25.27 -19.39 -26.28
N ARG A 289 -25.36 -20.23 -25.25
CA ARG A 289 -26.37 -20.08 -24.19
C ARG A 289 -25.99 -18.97 -23.22
N THR A 290 -26.73 -17.88 -23.29
CA THR A 290 -26.62 -16.72 -22.40
C THR A 290 -28.02 -16.23 -22.00
N PRO A 291 -28.21 -15.69 -20.79
CA PRO A 291 -29.42 -14.94 -20.45
C PRO A 291 -29.68 -13.86 -21.51
N ARG A 292 -30.91 -13.80 -22.05
CA ARG A 292 -31.24 -12.78 -23.05
C ARG A 292 -31.39 -11.42 -22.37
N PRO A 293 -30.72 -10.37 -22.85
CA PRO A 293 -30.91 -9.03 -22.33
C PRO A 293 -32.25 -8.47 -22.81
N GLY A 294 -33.04 -7.93 -21.87
CA GLY A 294 -34.33 -7.30 -22.12
C GLY A 294 -34.28 -5.77 -22.11
N LEU A 295 -33.60 -5.17 -21.13
CA LEU A 295 -33.49 -3.71 -21.01
C LEU A 295 -32.09 -3.29 -20.55
N ALA A 296 -31.48 -2.35 -21.26
CA ALA A 296 -30.27 -1.65 -20.85
C ALA A 296 -30.57 -0.14 -20.75
N ALA A 297 -30.59 0.42 -19.54
CA ALA A 297 -31.02 1.81 -19.34
C ALA A 297 -30.28 2.53 -18.21
N ALA A 298 -30.10 3.85 -18.38
CA ALA A 298 -29.61 4.73 -17.31
C ALA A 298 -30.78 5.18 -16.43
N ILE A 299 -31.00 4.52 -15.30
CA ILE A 299 -32.07 4.87 -14.36
C ILE A 299 -31.76 6.15 -13.58
N THR A 300 -30.47 6.45 -13.36
CA THR A 300 -30.05 7.75 -12.80
C THR A 300 -28.78 8.23 -13.51
N PRO A 301 -28.37 9.51 -13.35
CA PRO A 301 -27.11 10.01 -13.91
C PRO A 301 -25.84 9.26 -13.43
N ARG A 302 -25.95 8.39 -12.41
CA ARG A 302 -24.82 7.64 -11.84
C ARG A 302 -25.04 6.13 -11.80
N THR A 303 -26.17 5.65 -12.31
CA THR A 303 -26.54 4.23 -12.26
C THR A 303 -27.23 3.81 -13.54
N ALA A 304 -26.70 2.78 -14.18
CA ALA A 304 -27.35 2.07 -15.27
C ALA A 304 -27.74 0.67 -14.81
N VAL A 305 -28.75 0.09 -15.44
CA VAL A 305 -29.21 -1.25 -15.15
C VAL A 305 -29.32 -2.08 -16.41
N LEU A 306 -29.00 -3.37 -16.27
CA LEU A 306 -29.20 -4.41 -17.27
C LEU A 306 -30.22 -5.39 -16.72
N VAL A 307 -31.38 -5.50 -17.36
CA VAL A 307 -32.39 -6.52 -17.09
C VAL A 307 -32.23 -7.65 -18.10
N GLN A 308 -32.22 -8.89 -17.63
CA GLN A 308 -32.05 -10.11 -18.43
C GLN A 308 -33.01 -11.19 -17.94
N ASP A 309 -33.24 -12.20 -18.77
CA ASP A 309 -33.97 -13.40 -18.39
C ASP A 309 -33.35 -14.05 -17.15
N ARG A 310 -34.19 -14.52 -16.22
CA ARG A 310 -33.71 -15.36 -15.14
C ARG A 310 -33.48 -16.77 -15.68
N VAL A 311 -32.25 -17.27 -15.55
CA VAL A 311 -31.92 -18.66 -15.83
C VAL A 311 -32.03 -19.45 -14.51
N ASP A 312 -32.81 -20.53 -14.51
CA ASP A 312 -32.89 -21.44 -13.37
C ASP A 312 -31.72 -22.45 -13.42
N ALA A 313 -30.55 -21.98 -12.98
CA ALA A 313 -29.31 -22.73 -13.02
C ALA A 313 -28.44 -22.44 -11.79
N ARG A 314 -27.48 -23.33 -11.52
CA ARG A 314 -26.55 -23.22 -10.39
C ARG A 314 -25.13 -22.93 -10.91
N GLY A 315 -24.41 -22.01 -10.28
CA GLY A 315 -23.02 -21.71 -10.63
C GLY A 315 -22.10 -22.91 -10.42
N LEU A 316 -21.18 -23.16 -11.36
CA LEU A 316 -20.23 -24.28 -11.25
C LEU A 316 -19.27 -24.13 -10.05
N ASP A 317 -19.02 -22.91 -9.60
CA ASP A 317 -18.18 -22.61 -8.44
C ASP A 317 -18.77 -23.10 -7.11
N ALA A 318 -20.08 -23.34 -7.06
CA ALA A 318 -20.78 -23.91 -5.92
C ALA A 318 -20.97 -25.44 -6.00
N MET A 319 -20.55 -26.07 -7.10
CA MET A 319 -20.71 -27.52 -7.34
C MET A 319 -19.45 -28.29 -6.92
N SER A 320 -19.66 -29.50 -6.39
CA SER A 320 -18.58 -30.46 -6.14
C SER A 320 -18.19 -31.22 -7.42
N ALA A 321 -17.03 -31.88 -7.40
CA ALA A 321 -16.50 -32.61 -8.56
C ALA A 321 -17.39 -33.77 -9.04
N ASP A 322 -18.18 -34.35 -8.13
CA ASP A 322 -19.08 -35.48 -8.41
C ASP A 322 -20.40 -35.03 -9.03
N GLU A 323 -20.81 -33.78 -8.77
CA GLU A 323 -22.02 -33.17 -9.36
C GLU A 323 -21.80 -32.70 -10.80
N ILE A 324 -20.54 -32.52 -11.23
CA ILE A 324 -20.19 -32.06 -12.58
C ILE A 324 -20.00 -33.29 -13.49
N SER A 325 -21.02 -33.61 -14.27
CA SER A 325 -20.99 -34.74 -15.19
C SER A 325 -20.01 -34.54 -16.36
N ALA A 326 -19.55 -35.63 -16.98
CA ALA A 326 -18.75 -35.56 -18.21
C ALA A 326 -19.50 -34.88 -19.37
N GLY A 327 -20.81 -35.12 -19.47
CA GLY A 327 -21.67 -34.47 -20.48
C GLY A 327 -21.78 -32.96 -20.28
N THR A 328 -21.79 -32.49 -19.04
CA THR A 328 -21.80 -31.06 -18.71
C THR A 328 -20.48 -30.38 -19.13
N ILE A 329 -19.33 -31.02 -18.87
CA ILE A 329 -18.02 -30.47 -19.27
C ILE A 329 -17.92 -30.42 -20.80
N ASP A 330 -18.34 -31.48 -21.48
CA ASP A 330 -18.36 -31.55 -22.95
C ASP A 330 -19.27 -30.46 -23.56
N ASP A 331 -20.46 -30.26 -22.99
CA ASP A 331 -21.38 -29.22 -23.43
C ASP A 331 -20.83 -27.80 -23.22
N ILE A 332 -20.16 -27.56 -22.08
CA ILE A 332 -19.46 -26.29 -21.80
C ILE A 332 -18.41 -26.00 -22.88
N TRP A 333 -17.56 -26.98 -23.21
CA TRP A 333 -16.57 -26.81 -24.27
C TRP A 333 -17.21 -26.64 -25.65
N GLY A 334 -18.38 -27.23 -25.89
CA GLY A 334 -19.20 -26.95 -27.05
C GLY A 334 -19.65 -25.49 -27.15
N GLN A 335 -19.97 -24.84 -26.02
CA GLN A 335 -20.26 -23.40 -25.99
C GLN A 335 -19.01 -22.56 -26.27
N VAL A 336 -17.84 -22.96 -25.75
CA VAL A 336 -16.57 -22.28 -26.03
C VAL A 336 -16.16 -22.40 -27.49
N ALA A 337 -16.44 -23.53 -28.14
CA ALA A 337 -16.19 -23.72 -29.56
C ALA A 337 -16.97 -22.70 -30.40
N LYS A 338 -18.25 -22.48 -30.09
CA LYS A 338 -19.10 -21.46 -30.75
C LYS A 338 -18.56 -20.05 -30.55
N LEU A 339 -18.07 -19.72 -29.35
CA LEU A 339 -17.42 -18.43 -29.09
C LEU A 339 -16.18 -18.22 -29.95
N ARG A 340 -15.32 -19.25 -30.06
CA ARG A 340 -14.13 -19.19 -30.89
C ARG A 340 -14.48 -19.02 -32.37
N GLU A 341 -15.47 -19.74 -32.86
CA GLU A 341 -15.96 -19.64 -34.24
C GLU A 341 -16.51 -18.23 -34.53
N ALA A 342 -17.29 -17.66 -33.61
CA ALA A 342 -17.81 -16.31 -33.71
C ALA A 342 -16.77 -15.21 -33.42
N ARG A 343 -15.53 -15.57 -33.06
CA ARG A 343 -14.46 -14.65 -32.65
C ARG A 343 -14.89 -13.74 -31.49
N ILE A 344 -15.59 -14.30 -30.51
CA ILE A 344 -16.00 -13.60 -29.28
C ILE A 344 -15.18 -14.14 -28.11
N ALA A 345 -14.41 -13.28 -27.44
CA ALA A 345 -13.72 -13.63 -26.20
C ALA A 345 -14.56 -13.15 -25.01
N HIS A 346 -14.81 -14.03 -24.05
CA HIS A 346 -15.53 -13.71 -22.82
C HIS A 346 -14.65 -12.95 -21.81
N ARG A 347 -13.34 -13.22 -21.79
CA ARG A 347 -12.31 -12.54 -20.96
C ARG A 347 -12.44 -12.68 -19.43
N ASP A 348 -13.45 -13.37 -18.94
CA ASP A 348 -13.59 -13.81 -17.54
C ASP A 348 -14.23 -15.21 -17.49
N LEU A 349 -13.79 -16.11 -18.38
CA LEU A 349 -14.36 -17.45 -18.55
C LEU A 349 -13.88 -18.43 -17.46
N ARG A 350 -14.37 -18.23 -16.24
CA ARG A 350 -14.07 -19.04 -15.05
C ARG A 350 -15.33 -19.70 -14.49
N LEU A 351 -15.19 -20.63 -13.54
CA LEU A 351 -16.34 -21.34 -12.94
C LEU A 351 -17.43 -20.43 -12.40
N GLY A 352 -17.08 -19.28 -11.81
CA GLY A 352 -18.06 -18.32 -11.26
C GLY A 352 -18.92 -17.60 -12.31
N ASN A 353 -18.55 -17.68 -13.60
CA ASN A 353 -19.32 -17.10 -14.71
C ASN A 353 -19.94 -18.18 -15.61
N MET A 354 -19.95 -19.42 -15.11
CA MET A 354 -20.55 -20.56 -15.78
C MET A 354 -21.64 -21.14 -14.86
N MET A 355 -22.83 -21.38 -15.42
CA MET A 355 -23.96 -21.97 -14.70
C MET A 355 -24.42 -23.27 -15.38
N VAL A 356 -24.97 -24.19 -14.60
CA VAL A 356 -25.54 -25.46 -15.09
C VAL A 356 -27.01 -25.52 -14.74
N ASP A 357 -27.86 -25.73 -15.74
CA ASP A 357 -29.30 -25.94 -15.54
C ASP A 357 -29.62 -27.37 -15.07
N ALA A 358 -30.90 -27.65 -14.80
CA ALA A 358 -31.34 -28.97 -14.32
C ALA A 358 -31.07 -30.10 -15.33
N GLU A 359 -30.95 -29.79 -16.62
CA GLU A 359 -30.63 -30.74 -17.68
C GLU A 359 -29.11 -30.95 -17.87
N GLY A 360 -28.28 -30.31 -17.04
CA GLY A 360 -26.83 -30.44 -17.11
C GLY A 360 -26.18 -29.60 -18.21
N ARG A 361 -26.89 -28.62 -18.79
CA ARG A 361 -26.39 -27.76 -19.88
C ARG A 361 -25.71 -26.52 -19.31
N GLY A 362 -24.57 -26.16 -19.89
CA GLY A 362 -23.79 -24.98 -19.55
C GLY A 362 -24.38 -23.68 -20.11
N TRP A 363 -24.44 -22.66 -19.26
CA TRP A 363 -24.80 -21.29 -19.55
C TRP A 363 -23.65 -20.36 -19.18
N MET A 364 -23.40 -19.36 -20.02
CA MET A 364 -22.41 -18.31 -19.79
C MET A 364 -23.09 -17.03 -19.34
N ILE A 365 -22.54 -16.40 -18.30
CA ILE A 365 -23.06 -15.16 -17.73
C ILE A 365 -21.93 -14.12 -17.59
N ASP A 366 -22.31 -12.86 -17.40
CA ASP A 366 -21.37 -11.77 -17.13
C ASP A 366 -20.47 -11.38 -18.30
N TRP A 367 -21.10 -10.85 -19.35
CA TRP A 367 -20.45 -10.40 -20.59
C TRP A 367 -19.83 -9.00 -20.48
N GLY A 368 -19.76 -8.41 -19.29
CA GLY A 368 -19.29 -7.04 -19.11
C GLY A 368 -17.82 -6.80 -19.49
N PHE A 369 -17.03 -7.87 -19.58
CA PHE A 369 -15.64 -7.84 -20.06
C PHE A 369 -15.45 -8.45 -21.44
N ALA A 370 -16.52 -8.98 -22.04
CA ALA A 370 -16.44 -9.70 -23.29
C ALA A 370 -16.17 -8.77 -24.47
N GLU A 371 -15.58 -9.32 -25.51
CA GLU A 371 -15.08 -8.60 -26.67
C GLU A 371 -15.45 -9.37 -27.93
N ASN A 372 -16.07 -8.68 -28.90
CA ASN A 372 -16.33 -9.21 -30.22
C ASN A 372 -15.13 -8.95 -31.16
N ALA A 373 -15.01 -9.73 -32.23
CA ALA A 373 -13.85 -9.67 -33.14
C ALA A 373 -12.49 -9.86 -32.43
N ALA A 374 -12.48 -10.67 -31.37
CA ALA A 374 -11.33 -10.87 -30.50
C ALA A 374 -10.13 -11.48 -31.25
N SER A 375 -8.93 -11.14 -30.79
CA SER A 375 -7.67 -11.72 -31.27
C SER A 375 -7.55 -13.21 -30.89
N GLY A 376 -6.78 -13.99 -31.66
CA GLY A 376 -6.53 -15.40 -31.31
C GLY A 376 -5.91 -15.56 -29.91
N ARG A 377 -5.06 -14.60 -29.53
CA ARG A 377 -4.49 -14.48 -28.18
C ARG A 377 -5.57 -14.40 -27.09
N ARG A 378 -6.63 -13.60 -27.28
CA ARG A 378 -7.75 -13.47 -26.32
C ARG A 378 -8.55 -14.76 -26.19
N LEU A 379 -8.84 -15.40 -27.32
CA LEU A 379 -9.55 -16.68 -27.33
C LEU A 379 -8.75 -17.79 -26.61
N SER A 380 -7.42 -17.80 -26.76
CA SER A 380 -6.57 -18.80 -26.10
C SER A 380 -6.34 -18.52 -24.61
N GLN A 381 -6.47 -17.25 -24.17
CA GLN A 381 -6.54 -16.90 -22.75
C GLN A 381 -7.81 -17.43 -22.08
N ASP A 382 -8.96 -17.35 -22.74
CA ASP A 382 -10.23 -17.89 -22.20
C ASP A 382 -10.17 -19.41 -22.06
N VAL A 383 -9.60 -20.11 -23.05
CA VAL A 383 -9.36 -21.56 -22.98
C VAL A 383 -8.45 -21.90 -21.80
N ALA A 384 -7.35 -21.17 -21.60
CA ALA A 384 -6.43 -21.38 -20.49
C ALA A 384 -7.09 -21.12 -19.13
N GLU A 385 -7.88 -20.05 -19.00
CA GLU A 385 -8.60 -19.71 -17.77
C GLU A 385 -9.61 -20.81 -17.42
N LEU A 386 -10.44 -21.24 -18.38
CA LEU A 386 -11.45 -22.25 -18.13
C LEU A 386 -10.83 -23.62 -17.84
N LEU A 387 -9.79 -24.04 -18.58
CA LEU A 387 -9.03 -25.26 -18.30
C LEU A 387 -8.50 -25.27 -16.87
N ALA A 388 -7.81 -24.20 -16.47
CA ALA A 388 -7.24 -24.08 -15.13
C ALA A 388 -8.31 -24.04 -14.04
N SER A 389 -9.43 -23.36 -14.31
CA SER A 389 -10.55 -23.26 -13.36
C SER A 389 -11.26 -24.62 -13.20
N LEU A 390 -11.57 -25.34 -14.27
CA LEU A 390 -12.16 -26.68 -14.22
C LEU A 390 -11.22 -27.70 -13.57
N ALA A 391 -9.94 -27.70 -13.95
CA ALA A 391 -8.96 -28.64 -13.39
C ALA A 391 -8.81 -28.51 -11.87
N SER A 392 -9.03 -27.32 -11.31
CA SER A 392 -9.01 -27.10 -9.86
C SER A 392 -10.16 -27.77 -9.08
N VAL A 393 -11.21 -28.22 -9.79
CA VAL A 393 -12.38 -28.90 -9.21
C VAL A 393 -12.44 -30.35 -9.66
N VAL A 394 -12.42 -30.63 -10.97
CA VAL A 394 -12.64 -31.99 -11.51
C VAL A 394 -11.35 -32.75 -11.80
N GLY A 395 -10.19 -32.11 -11.64
CA GLY A 395 -8.89 -32.69 -11.97
C GLY A 395 -8.48 -32.47 -13.44
N VAL A 396 -7.19 -32.66 -13.72
CA VAL A 396 -6.55 -32.34 -15.01
C VAL A 396 -7.17 -33.13 -16.17
N GLU A 397 -7.25 -34.46 -16.03
CA GLU A 397 -7.70 -35.34 -17.11
C GLU A 397 -9.15 -35.08 -17.52
N ARG A 398 -10.06 -35.00 -16.53
CA ARG A 398 -11.50 -34.73 -16.75
C ARG A 398 -11.75 -33.33 -17.35
N ALA A 399 -10.90 -32.35 -17.05
CA ALA A 399 -11.00 -31.01 -17.62
C ALA A 399 -10.44 -30.93 -19.06
N LEU A 400 -9.33 -31.62 -19.32
CA LEU A 400 -8.56 -31.49 -20.57
C LEU A 400 -9.14 -32.32 -21.72
N ALA A 401 -9.56 -33.57 -21.49
CA ALA A 401 -9.96 -34.47 -22.56
C ALA A 401 -11.14 -33.92 -23.42
N PRO A 402 -12.22 -33.38 -22.83
CA PRO A 402 -13.31 -32.78 -23.61
C PRO A 402 -12.89 -31.49 -24.33
N ALA A 403 -11.95 -30.72 -23.76
CA ALA A 403 -11.41 -29.52 -24.40
C ALA A 403 -10.67 -29.87 -25.71
N VAL A 404 -9.81 -30.90 -25.66
CA VAL A 404 -9.09 -31.41 -26.84
C VAL A 404 -10.09 -31.95 -27.86
N ALA A 405 -11.12 -32.69 -27.43
CA ALA A 405 -12.13 -33.26 -28.34
C ALA A 405 -12.97 -32.19 -29.05
N ARG A 406 -13.32 -31.09 -28.37
CA ARG A 406 -14.18 -30.03 -28.91
C ARG A 406 -13.43 -28.93 -29.65
N LEU A 407 -12.24 -28.55 -29.18
CA LEU A 407 -11.47 -27.43 -29.72
C LEU A 407 -10.29 -27.87 -30.60
N GLY A 408 -9.87 -29.13 -30.49
CA GLY A 408 -8.69 -29.66 -31.14
C GLY A 408 -7.38 -29.39 -30.38
N PRO A 409 -6.32 -30.17 -30.69
CA PRO A 409 -5.02 -30.08 -30.04
C PRO A 409 -4.32 -28.72 -30.27
N GLU A 410 -4.53 -28.11 -31.43
CA GLU A 410 -3.93 -26.81 -31.79
C GLU A 410 -4.40 -25.69 -30.86
N ALA A 411 -5.72 -25.56 -30.66
CA ALA A 411 -6.31 -24.55 -29.78
C ALA A 411 -5.87 -24.72 -28.32
N VAL A 412 -5.71 -25.96 -27.85
CA VAL A 412 -5.16 -26.27 -26.53
C VAL A 412 -3.67 -25.89 -26.46
N GLY A 413 -2.90 -26.18 -27.51
CA GLY A 413 -1.49 -25.77 -27.62
C GLY A 413 -1.29 -24.26 -27.53
N GLU A 414 -2.14 -23.47 -28.20
CA GLU A 414 -2.14 -22.01 -28.12
C GLU A 414 -2.47 -21.47 -26.72
N ALA A 415 -3.20 -22.22 -25.91
CA ALA A 415 -3.56 -21.84 -24.55
C ALA A 415 -2.42 -22.09 -23.53
N VAL A 416 -1.50 -23.01 -23.81
CA VAL A 416 -0.40 -23.41 -22.90
C VAL A 416 0.43 -22.23 -22.37
N PRO A 417 0.86 -21.24 -23.17
CA PRO A 417 1.63 -20.09 -22.67
C PRO A 417 0.92 -19.27 -21.59
N PHE A 418 -0.40 -19.38 -21.50
CA PHE A 418 -1.25 -18.69 -20.53
C PHE A 418 -1.58 -19.55 -19.30
N LEU A 419 -1.18 -20.83 -19.24
CA LEU A 419 -1.29 -21.69 -18.05
C LEU A 419 -0.22 -21.35 -16.99
N GLN A 420 -0.23 -20.10 -16.55
CA GLN A 420 0.67 -19.55 -15.53
C GLN A 420 -0.11 -18.65 -14.56
N PRO A 421 0.25 -18.59 -13.27
CA PRO A 421 -0.55 -17.89 -12.26
C PRO A 421 -0.88 -16.44 -12.64
N VAL A 422 0.04 -15.74 -13.30
CA VAL A 422 -0.13 -14.32 -13.66
C VAL A 422 -1.21 -14.10 -14.72
N ALA A 423 -1.39 -15.03 -15.65
CA ALA A 423 -2.45 -14.97 -16.66
C ALA A 423 -3.84 -15.23 -16.06
N LEU A 424 -3.91 -16.04 -14.99
CA LEU A 424 -5.16 -16.51 -14.44
C LEU A 424 -5.90 -15.47 -13.57
N SER A 425 -7.22 -15.63 -13.43
CA SER A 425 -8.04 -14.80 -12.55
C SER A 425 -7.66 -14.98 -11.07
N GLY A 426 -8.05 -14.02 -10.24
CA GLY A 426 -7.78 -14.07 -8.79
C GLY A 426 -8.42 -15.28 -8.10
N ALA A 427 -9.63 -15.67 -8.54
CA ALA A 427 -10.37 -16.81 -8.01
C ALA A 427 -9.68 -18.13 -8.37
N THR A 428 -9.36 -18.33 -9.65
CA THR A 428 -8.66 -19.53 -10.15
C THR A 428 -7.28 -19.70 -9.49
N ARG A 429 -6.50 -18.61 -9.39
CA ARG A 429 -5.23 -18.64 -8.63
C ARG A 429 -5.41 -19.06 -7.17
N ALA A 430 -6.45 -18.57 -6.50
CA ALA A 430 -6.68 -18.87 -5.09
C ALA A 430 -7.09 -20.33 -4.88
N ALA A 431 -7.87 -20.90 -5.80
CA ALA A 431 -8.21 -22.31 -5.82
C ALA A 431 -6.97 -23.18 -6.03
N LEU A 432 -6.20 -22.92 -7.09
CA LEU A 432 -4.98 -23.68 -7.42
C LEU A 432 -3.88 -23.55 -6.35
N LYS A 433 -3.79 -22.42 -5.64
CA LYS A 433 -2.81 -22.27 -4.54
C LYS A 433 -3.01 -23.28 -3.41
N LYS A 434 -4.25 -23.78 -3.22
CA LYS A 434 -4.54 -24.82 -2.23
C LYS A 434 -4.10 -26.21 -2.68
N GLN A 435 -3.82 -26.39 -3.97
CA GLN A 435 -3.50 -27.67 -4.61
C GLN A 435 -2.17 -27.53 -5.38
N SER A 436 -1.06 -27.75 -4.68
CA SER A 436 0.27 -27.67 -5.30
C SER A 436 0.44 -28.74 -6.38
N GLY A 437 0.94 -28.36 -7.56
CA GLY A 437 1.25 -29.28 -8.67
C GLY A 437 0.22 -29.25 -9.81
N VAL A 438 -1.07 -29.04 -9.52
CA VAL A 438 -2.15 -29.16 -10.53
C VAL A 438 -1.93 -28.29 -11.77
N LEU A 439 -1.43 -27.06 -11.62
CA LEU A 439 -1.19 -26.18 -12.75
C LEU A 439 -0.01 -26.65 -13.63
N ASP A 440 1.01 -27.26 -13.02
CA ASP A 440 2.16 -27.80 -13.74
C ASP A 440 1.80 -29.13 -14.41
N ASP A 441 1.00 -29.96 -13.75
CA ASP A 441 0.43 -31.19 -14.32
C ASP A 441 -0.48 -30.87 -15.50
N LEU A 442 -1.37 -29.88 -15.38
CA LEU A 442 -2.23 -29.40 -16.46
C LEU A 442 -1.41 -28.90 -17.65
N ARG A 443 -0.33 -28.17 -17.40
CA ARG A 443 0.57 -27.69 -18.46
C ARG A 443 1.21 -28.87 -19.19
N THR A 444 1.76 -29.82 -18.45
CA THR A 444 2.42 -31.01 -19.01
C THR A 444 1.44 -31.84 -19.84
N ALA A 445 0.24 -32.09 -19.31
CA ALA A 445 -0.80 -32.82 -20.02
C ALA A 445 -1.29 -32.08 -21.27
N SER A 446 -1.44 -30.76 -21.21
CA SER A 446 -1.85 -29.93 -22.36
C SER A 446 -0.80 -29.93 -23.47
N VAL A 447 0.50 -29.86 -23.12
CA VAL A 447 1.62 -29.97 -24.06
C VAL A 447 1.63 -31.34 -24.74
N ALA A 448 1.47 -32.41 -23.95
CA ALA A 448 1.43 -33.78 -24.48
C ALA A 448 0.23 -33.99 -25.42
N ALA A 449 -0.95 -33.50 -25.05
CA ALA A 449 -2.16 -33.61 -25.87
C ALA A 449 -2.09 -32.79 -27.17
N ALA A 450 -1.43 -31.62 -27.13
CA ALA A 450 -1.26 -30.76 -28.29
C ALA A 450 -0.15 -31.19 -29.25
N GLY A 451 0.77 -32.07 -28.81
CA GLY A 451 1.91 -32.52 -29.62
C GLY A 451 2.93 -31.40 -29.93
N VAL A 452 2.92 -30.31 -29.16
CA VAL A 452 3.82 -29.16 -29.34
C VAL A 452 5.01 -29.23 -28.38
N PRO A 453 6.20 -28.75 -28.76
CA PRO A 453 7.31 -28.59 -27.82
C PRO A 453 6.94 -27.56 -26.74
N GLU A 454 7.35 -27.77 -25.49
CA GLU A 454 6.98 -26.93 -24.34
C GLU A 454 7.25 -25.43 -24.65
N PRO A 455 6.20 -24.61 -24.85
CA PRO A 455 6.36 -23.24 -25.30
C PRO A 455 6.91 -22.37 -24.15
N LYS A 456 7.81 -21.44 -24.47
CA LYS A 456 8.32 -20.46 -23.49
C LYS A 456 7.15 -19.66 -22.93
N LEU A 457 6.96 -19.70 -21.60
CA LEU A 457 5.93 -18.92 -20.91
C LEU A 457 6.00 -17.44 -21.30
N GLU A 458 4.84 -16.88 -21.64
CA GLU A 458 4.70 -15.47 -21.98
C GLU A 458 5.10 -14.57 -20.80
N ARG A 459 5.88 -13.52 -21.05
CA ARG A 459 6.30 -12.57 -20.01
C ARG A 459 5.22 -11.52 -19.76
N ILE A 460 4.22 -11.89 -18.97
CA ILE A 460 3.04 -11.05 -18.72
C ILE A 460 3.32 -9.88 -17.75
N GLN A 461 4.32 -9.95 -16.86
CA GLN A 461 4.62 -8.84 -15.94
C GLN A 461 5.59 -7.82 -16.54
N ARG A 462 5.17 -6.55 -16.64
CA ARG A 462 5.99 -5.43 -17.12
C ARG A 462 6.88 -4.88 -16.00
N ILE A 463 6.29 -4.58 -14.83
CA ILE A 463 7.01 -3.96 -13.71
C ILE A 463 6.45 -4.46 -12.36
N ARG A 464 7.33 -4.93 -11.46
CA ARG A 464 6.94 -5.22 -10.06
C ARG A 464 6.85 -3.90 -9.31
N VAL A 465 5.69 -3.58 -8.72
CA VAL A 465 5.46 -2.33 -7.93
C VAL A 465 6.53 -2.13 -6.86
N THR A 466 7.03 -3.21 -6.26
CA THR A 466 8.13 -3.17 -5.30
C THR A 466 9.41 -2.59 -5.89
N LYS A 467 9.72 -2.86 -7.17
CA LYS A 467 10.88 -2.26 -7.85
C LYS A 467 10.68 -0.76 -8.11
N ILE A 468 9.49 -0.32 -8.50
CA ILE A 468 9.19 1.11 -8.68
C ILE A 468 9.34 1.85 -7.36
N LEU A 469 8.71 1.34 -6.29
CA LEU A 469 8.81 1.96 -4.97
C LEU A 469 10.27 2.03 -4.50
N THR A 470 11.04 0.96 -4.67
CA THR A 470 12.47 0.96 -4.36
C THR A 470 13.25 2.00 -5.18
N VAL A 471 12.98 2.14 -6.48
CA VAL A 471 13.66 3.14 -7.33
C VAL A 471 13.26 4.57 -6.95
N VAL A 472 11.98 4.83 -6.72
CA VAL A 472 11.48 6.15 -6.30
C VAL A 472 12.08 6.54 -4.95
N VAL A 473 12.11 5.61 -4.00
CA VAL A 473 12.68 5.85 -2.67
C VAL A 473 14.19 6.04 -2.74
N LEU A 474 14.91 5.25 -3.55
CA LEU A 474 16.35 5.44 -3.77
C LEU A 474 16.65 6.81 -4.40
N PHE A 475 15.90 7.18 -5.44
CA PHE A 475 15.99 8.49 -6.08
C PHE A 475 15.74 9.61 -5.07
N LEU A 476 14.71 9.48 -4.24
CA LEU A 476 14.38 10.45 -3.21
C LEU A 476 15.48 10.56 -2.15
N SER A 477 16.03 9.44 -1.68
CA SER A 477 17.14 9.45 -0.72
C SER A 477 18.38 10.13 -1.31
N VAL A 478 18.75 9.82 -2.56
CA VAL A 478 19.87 10.49 -3.25
C VAL A 478 19.60 11.99 -3.38
N TYR A 479 18.40 12.35 -3.83
CA TYR A 479 18.01 13.75 -4.02
C TYR A 479 18.02 14.56 -2.72
N LEU A 480 17.60 13.96 -1.60
CA LEU A 480 17.59 14.61 -0.29
C LEU A 480 18.98 14.68 0.35
N LEU A 481 19.87 13.74 0.06
CA LEU A 481 21.24 13.73 0.58
C LEU A 481 22.21 14.58 -0.25
N LEU A 482 21.92 14.80 -1.53
CA LEU A 482 22.80 15.54 -2.44
C LEU A 482 23.13 16.96 -1.96
N PRO A 483 22.18 17.77 -1.46
CA PRO A 483 22.49 19.11 -0.93
C PRO A 483 23.40 19.07 0.29
N GLU A 484 23.19 18.09 1.18
CA GLU A 484 24.02 17.93 2.40
C GLU A 484 25.46 17.54 2.07
N VAL A 485 25.66 16.75 1.01
CA VAL A 485 27.00 16.40 0.50
C VAL A 485 27.66 17.59 -0.21
N ALA A 486 26.89 18.39 -0.93
CA ALA A 486 27.40 19.61 -1.57
C ALA A 486 27.85 20.64 -0.51
N ASP A 487 27.05 20.88 0.53
CA ASP A 487 27.40 21.77 1.65
C ASP A 487 28.70 21.32 2.36
N LEU A 488 28.94 20.02 2.48
CA LEU A 488 30.20 19.48 3.02
C LEU A 488 31.39 19.71 2.10
N TRP A 489 31.18 19.64 0.79
CA TRP A 489 32.24 19.88 -0.20
C TRP A 489 32.70 21.34 -0.17
N ASP A 490 31.75 22.26 0.01
CA ASP A 490 32.02 23.68 0.16
C ASP A 490 32.71 23.99 1.50
N ASN A 491 32.46 23.20 2.55
CA ASN A 491 33.08 23.30 3.87
C ASN A 491 34.14 22.22 4.15
N LYS A 492 35.02 21.97 3.16
CA LYS A 492 36.06 20.93 3.21
C LYS A 492 36.99 20.98 4.43
N ASP A 493 37.17 22.15 5.03
CA ASP A 493 38.05 22.34 6.20
C ASP A 493 37.58 21.52 7.41
N ILE A 494 36.26 21.28 7.52
CA ILE A 494 35.66 20.41 8.55
C ILE A 494 36.21 18.96 8.46
N LEU A 495 36.51 18.48 7.24
CA LEU A 495 37.08 17.15 7.03
C LEU A 495 38.59 17.11 7.28
N ALA A 496 39.29 18.23 7.10
CA ALA A 496 40.72 18.34 7.35
C ALA A 496 41.06 18.28 8.84
N ASP A 497 40.23 18.90 9.68
CA ASP A 497 40.41 18.93 11.15
C ASP A 497 39.89 17.67 11.87
N ALA A 498 39.39 16.69 11.12
CA ALA A 498 38.81 15.48 11.67
C ALA A 498 39.86 14.58 12.34
N ARG A 499 39.55 14.08 13.53
CA ARG A 499 40.40 13.12 14.25
C ARG A 499 40.22 11.70 13.71
N TRP A 500 40.94 11.35 12.65
CA TRP A 500 40.85 10.06 11.95
C TRP A 500 41.10 8.82 12.82
N GLU A 501 41.88 8.97 13.88
CA GLU A 501 42.08 7.95 14.93
C GLU A 501 40.75 7.52 15.60
N LEU A 502 39.82 8.45 15.83
CA LEU A 502 38.49 8.14 16.36
C LEU A 502 37.60 7.48 15.30
N VAL A 503 37.78 7.84 14.02
CA VAL A 503 37.08 7.20 12.89
C VAL A 503 37.53 5.74 12.75
N LEU A 504 38.83 5.47 12.87
CA LEU A 504 39.34 4.09 12.87
C LEU A 504 38.78 3.29 14.04
N LEU A 505 38.72 3.88 15.24
CA LEU A 505 38.11 3.21 16.39
C LEU A 505 36.60 2.97 16.16
N ALA A 506 35.90 3.88 15.49
CA ALA A 506 34.51 3.68 15.09
C ALA A 506 34.36 2.50 14.11
N VAL A 507 35.32 2.29 13.19
CA VAL A 507 35.35 1.12 12.30
C VAL A 507 35.49 -0.17 13.09
N LEU A 508 36.38 -0.19 14.10
CA LEU A 508 36.57 -1.36 14.95
C LEU A 508 35.33 -1.67 15.79
N THR A 509 34.68 -0.65 16.37
CA THR A 509 33.44 -0.85 17.14
C THR A 509 32.30 -1.32 16.23
N SER A 510 32.18 -0.75 15.02
CA SER A 510 31.22 -1.22 14.01
C SER A 510 31.49 -2.66 13.60
N ALA A 511 32.74 -3.07 13.37
CA ALA A 511 33.08 -4.45 13.07
C ALA A 511 32.70 -5.40 14.21
N GLY A 512 32.90 -4.97 15.46
CA GLY A 512 32.50 -5.70 16.66
C GLY A 512 31.00 -6.01 16.71
N THR A 513 30.14 -5.15 16.14
CA THR A 513 28.68 -5.39 16.13
C THR A 513 28.33 -6.72 15.48
N TYR A 514 29.00 -7.12 14.40
CA TYR A 514 28.72 -8.39 13.71
C TYR A 514 29.06 -9.62 14.54
N VAL A 515 30.06 -9.52 15.42
CA VAL A 515 30.44 -10.62 16.32
C VAL A 515 29.36 -10.85 17.37
N PHE A 516 28.86 -9.78 17.98
CA PHE A 516 27.78 -9.86 18.97
C PHE A 516 26.43 -10.19 18.32
N ASP A 517 26.15 -9.67 17.12
CA ASP A 517 24.95 -10.00 16.31
C ASP A 517 24.93 -11.49 15.89
N ALA A 518 26.11 -12.09 15.68
CA ALA A 518 26.27 -13.52 15.46
C ALA A 518 26.12 -14.34 16.76
N ALA A 519 26.66 -13.85 17.87
CA ALA A 519 26.49 -14.47 19.19
C ALA A 519 25.01 -14.46 19.64
N GLU A 520 24.29 -13.38 19.35
CA GLU A 520 22.85 -13.25 19.55
C GLU A 520 22.08 -14.32 18.75
N LEU A 521 22.35 -14.44 17.44
CA LEU A 521 21.68 -15.42 16.59
C LEU A 521 22.01 -16.86 17.03
N ARG A 522 23.24 -17.11 17.47
CA ARG A 522 23.65 -18.40 18.05
C ARG A 522 22.93 -18.71 19.36
N ALA A 523 22.67 -17.72 20.19
CA ALA A 523 21.88 -17.88 21.43
C ALA A 523 20.39 -18.12 21.14
N ALA A 524 19.86 -17.54 20.07
CA ALA A 524 18.48 -17.74 19.60
C ALA A 524 18.28 -19.06 18.82
N SER A 525 19.34 -19.63 18.27
CA SER A 525 19.27 -20.84 17.45
C SER A 525 19.13 -22.10 18.31
N VAL A 526 18.23 -22.98 17.89
CA VAL A 526 18.09 -24.33 18.48
C VAL A 526 19.11 -25.30 17.86
N VAL A 527 19.54 -25.03 16.63
CA VAL A 527 20.55 -25.82 15.90
C VAL A 527 21.94 -25.27 16.20
N PRO A 528 22.96 -26.14 16.42
CA PRO A 528 24.32 -25.69 16.64
C PRO A 528 24.88 -25.01 15.39
N ILE A 529 25.23 -23.73 15.51
CA ILE A 529 25.87 -22.94 14.45
C ILE A 529 27.22 -22.40 14.91
N GLY A 530 28.20 -22.41 14.01
CA GLY A 530 29.54 -21.88 14.25
C GLY A 530 29.55 -20.35 14.31
N LEU A 531 30.36 -19.77 15.19
CA LEU A 531 30.36 -18.31 15.39
C LEU A 531 30.83 -17.58 14.13
N TRP A 532 31.89 -18.06 13.48
CA TRP A 532 32.52 -17.35 12.37
C TRP A 532 31.72 -17.45 11.07
N GLU A 533 31.12 -18.62 10.81
CA GLU A 533 30.16 -18.82 9.72
C GLU A 533 28.95 -17.92 9.91
N THR A 534 28.50 -17.74 11.16
CA THR A 534 27.39 -16.86 11.50
C THR A 534 27.76 -15.39 11.33
N VAL A 535 28.98 -14.96 11.70
CA VAL A 535 29.48 -13.60 11.42
C VAL A 535 29.46 -13.31 9.91
N ARG A 536 29.94 -14.26 9.10
CA ARG A 536 29.89 -14.15 7.63
C ARG A 536 28.46 -14.09 7.11
N ALA A 537 27.55 -14.87 7.68
CA ALA A 537 26.14 -14.86 7.33
C ALA A 537 25.47 -13.51 7.70
N ARG A 538 25.79 -12.93 8.86
CA ARG A 538 25.31 -11.61 9.28
C ARG A 538 25.86 -10.48 8.40
N LEU A 539 27.13 -10.54 8.01
CA LEU A 539 27.72 -9.62 7.03
C LEU A 539 27.03 -9.73 5.66
N ALA A 540 26.78 -10.96 5.18
CA ALA A 540 26.04 -11.20 3.93
C ALA A 540 24.59 -10.69 4.01
N ALA A 541 23.92 -10.88 5.15
CA ALA A 541 22.58 -10.37 5.41
C ALA A 541 22.52 -8.84 5.41
N SER A 542 23.52 -8.17 6.00
CA SER A 542 23.68 -6.72 5.94
C SER A 542 23.82 -6.21 4.49
N PHE A 543 24.55 -6.93 3.64
CA PHE A 543 24.60 -6.63 2.20
C PHE A 543 23.27 -6.82 1.49
N ALA A 544 22.59 -7.94 1.71
CA ALA A 544 21.29 -8.19 1.11
C ALA A 544 20.22 -7.16 1.53
N ASN A 545 20.30 -6.64 2.76
CA ASN A 545 19.42 -5.59 3.27
C ASN A 545 19.51 -4.26 2.52
N ARG A 546 20.59 -4.00 1.77
CA ARG A 546 20.73 -2.78 0.97
C ARG A 546 19.89 -2.81 -0.31
N PHE A 547 19.52 -4.00 -0.79
CA PHE A 547 18.77 -4.19 -2.04
C PHE A 547 17.30 -4.56 -1.82
N ALA A 548 16.89 -4.78 -0.58
CA ALA A 548 15.54 -5.20 -0.22
C ALA A 548 14.91 -4.24 0.79
N PRO A 549 13.66 -3.79 0.57
CA PRO A 549 12.97 -2.93 1.52
C PRO A 549 12.66 -3.68 2.84
N ALA A 550 12.56 -2.93 3.94
CA ALA A 550 12.15 -3.41 5.26
C ALA A 550 12.96 -4.60 5.81
N GLY A 551 14.24 -4.71 5.43
CA GLY A 551 15.13 -5.76 5.96
C GLY A 551 14.86 -7.18 5.44
N LEU A 552 14.01 -7.33 4.41
CA LEU A 552 13.61 -8.65 3.91
C LEU A 552 14.78 -9.44 3.29
N GLY A 553 15.77 -8.73 2.74
CA GLY A 553 16.94 -9.36 2.11
C GLY A 553 17.80 -10.09 3.13
N GLY A 554 18.05 -9.46 4.28
CA GLY A 554 18.78 -10.03 5.40
C GLY A 554 18.01 -11.16 6.06
N ALA A 555 16.69 -11.00 6.23
CA ALA A 555 15.83 -12.07 6.73
C ALA A 555 15.94 -13.34 5.86
N ALA A 556 15.86 -13.18 4.53
CA ALA A 556 15.97 -14.30 3.60
C ALA A 556 17.33 -15.00 3.67
N VAL A 557 18.43 -14.22 3.74
CA VAL A 557 19.79 -14.78 3.91
C VAL A 557 19.92 -15.53 5.23
N THR A 558 19.48 -14.95 6.34
CA THR A 558 19.58 -15.56 7.66
C THR A 558 18.73 -16.83 7.78
N ILE A 559 17.48 -16.80 7.31
CA ILE A 559 16.61 -17.99 7.31
C ILE A 559 17.23 -19.10 6.44
N ARG A 560 17.75 -18.75 5.25
CA ARG A 560 18.39 -19.72 4.36
C ARG A 560 19.64 -20.34 4.98
N TYR A 561 20.46 -19.52 5.65
CA TYR A 561 21.62 -20.00 6.39
C TYR A 561 21.22 -21.00 7.48
N LEU A 562 20.22 -20.67 8.31
CA LEU A 562 19.70 -21.59 9.34
C LEU A 562 19.15 -22.90 8.74
N GLN A 563 18.47 -22.82 7.60
CA GLN A 563 17.99 -24.01 6.88
C GLN A 563 19.13 -24.90 6.39
N ARG A 564 20.18 -24.30 5.85
CA ARG A 564 21.39 -25.02 5.42
C ARG A 564 22.17 -25.59 6.59
N SER A 565 22.06 -24.99 7.77
CA SER A 565 22.61 -25.53 9.01
C SER A 565 21.76 -26.66 9.62
N GLY A 566 20.57 -26.96 9.08
CA GLY A 566 19.75 -28.09 9.51
C GLY A 566 18.42 -27.72 10.20
N ALA A 567 18.04 -26.44 10.25
CA ALA A 567 16.72 -26.03 10.77
C ALA A 567 15.63 -26.21 9.70
N ASP A 568 14.44 -26.65 10.09
CA ASP A 568 13.27 -26.56 9.21
C ASP A 568 12.81 -25.09 9.06
N LEU A 569 11.95 -24.79 8.08
CA LEU A 569 11.49 -23.43 7.81
C LEU A 569 10.82 -22.79 9.04
N THR A 570 10.08 -23.58 9.82
CA THR A 570 9.37 -23.10 11.01
C THR A 570 10.35 -22.67 12.09
N THR A 571 11.34 -23.52 12.40
CA THR A 571 12.38 -23.22 13.39
C THR A 571 13.26 -22.05 12.95
N ALA A 572 13.69 -22.02 11.69
CA ALA A 572 14.51 -20.93 11.15
C ALA A 572 13.79 -19.56 11.24
N THR A 573 12.50 -19.53 10.91
CA THR A 573 11.68 -18.32 11.01
C THR A 573 11.45 -17.92 12.47
N ALA A 574 11.24 -18.88 13.37
CA ALA A 574 11.07 -18.63 14.79
C ALA A 574 12.35 -18.07 15.44
N THR A 575 13.53 -18.64 15.14
CA THR A 575 14.83 -18.14 15.58
C THR A 575 15.08 -16.72 15.09
N TYR A 576 14.82 -16.44 13.81
CA TYR A 576 14.95 -15.08 13.26
C TYR A 576 13.98 -14.09 13.94
N GLY A 577 12.73 -14.50 14.14
CA GLY A 577 11.72 -13.68 14.82
C GLY A 577 12.12 -13.36 16.27
N LEU A 578 12.69 -14.34 16.98
CA LEU A 578 13.17 -14.17 18.34
C LEU A 578 14.32 -13.17 18.45
N SER A 579 15.35 -13.28 17.60
CA SER A 579 16.42 -12.27 17.52
C SER A 579 15.84 -10.90 17.18
N GLY A 580 14.88 -10.83 16.25
CA GLY A 580 14.18 -9.58 15.94
C GLY A 580 13.49 -8.91 17.14
N LEU A 581 12.93 -9.69 18.08
CA LEU A 581 12.33 -9.17 19.31
C LEU A 581 13.36 -8.61 20.28
N ALA A 582 14.45 -9.35 20.52
CA ALA A 582 15.56 -8.85 21.34
C ALA A 582 16.09 -7.54 20.73
N GLY A 583 16.27 -7.55 19.40
CA GLY A 583 16.64 -6.40 18.57
C GLY A 583 15.71 -5.20 18.65
N ALA A 584 14.44 -5.38 19.01
CA ALA A 584 13.47 -4.29 19.19
C ALA A 584 13.38 -3.82 20.65
N ILE A 585 13.37 -4.76 21.60
CA ILE A 585 13.16 -4.47 23.04
C ILE A 585 14.38 -3.76 23.63
N VAL A 586 15.58 -4.29 23.37
CA VAL A 586 16.80 -3.81 24.03
C VAL A 586 17.13 -2.37 23.66
N PRO A 587 17.14 -1.97 22.38
CA PRO A 587 17.38 -0.56 22.03
C PRO A 587 16.34 0.37 22.66
N MET A 588 15.07 -0.04 22.78
CA MET A 588 14.03 0.75 23.43
C MET A 588 14.31 0.96 24.93
N LEU A 589 14.75 -0.09 25.63
CA LEU A 589 15.16 0.00 27.04
C LEU A 589 16.41 0.87 27.21
N VAL A 590 17.43 0.69 26.36
CA VAL A 590 18.65 1.51 26.40
C VAL A 590 18.32 2.97 26.07
N THR A 591 17.37 3.22 25.16
CA THR A 591 16.88 4.58 24.87
C THR A 591 16.28 5.22 26.12
N LEU A 592 15.45 4.49 26.86
CA LEU A 592 14.87 4.98 28.12
C LEU A 592 15.95 5.30 29.15
N VAL A 593 16.95 4.44 29.30
CA VAL A 593 18.09 4.68 30.20
C VAL A 593 18.88 5.92 29.76
N CYS A 594 19.22 6.05 28.48
CA CYS A 594 19.91 7.23 27.94
C CYS A 594 19.08 8.51 28.14
N ALA A 595 17.75 8.45 27.98
CA ALA A 595 16.87 9.59 28.20
C ALA A 595 16.90 10.05 29.67
N VAL A 596 16.83 9.10 30.61
CA VAL A 596 16.90 9.39 32.06
C VAL A 596 18.26 9.99 32.43
N LEU A 597 19.36 9.41 31.94
CA LEU A 597 20.71 9.89 32.22
C LEU A 597 20.99 11.26 31.57
N ALA A 598 20.49 11.48 30.35
CA ALA A 598 20.60 12.77 29.67
C ALA A 598 19.83 13.87 30.43
N GLY A 599 18.66 13.55 31.00
CA GLY A 599 17.85 14.49 31.79
C GLY A 599 18.46 14.93 33.13
N GLN A 600 19.53 14.29 33.58
CA GLN A 600 20.25 14.64 34.82
C GLN A 600 21.47 15.56 34.59
N SER A 601 21.95 15.67 33.36
CA SER A 601 23.26 16.29 33.06
C SER A 601 23.17 17.80 32.77
N ASP A 602 21.99 18.28 32.39
CA ASP A 602 21.55 19.66 32.31
C ASP A 602 20.02 19.62 32.43
N PRO A 603 19.34 20.67 32.93
CA PRO A 603 17.89 20.75 32.79
C PRO A 603 17.61 20.79 31.29
N ILE A 604 17.26 19.64 30.72
CA ILE A 604 16.62 19.58 29.41
C ILE A 604 15.42 20.50 29.58
N ASP A 605 15.50 21.68 28.99
CA ASP A 605 14.41 22.63 29.01
C ASP A 605 13.28 21.98 28.21
N PHE A 606 12.44 21.23 28.92
CA PHE A 606 11.14 20.79 28.44
C PHE A 606 10.24 22.02 28.39
N SER A 607 10.69 23.03 27.64
CA SER A 607 9.85 24.05 27.06
C SER A 607 8.61 23.37 26.48
N SER A 608 7.49 24.08 26.51
CA SER A 608 6.17 23.65 26.01
C SER A 608 6.17 23.08 24.58
N ALA A 609 7.29 23.16 23.86
CA ALA A 609 7.54 22.55 22.56
C ALA A 609 7.96 21.06 22.58
N ALA A 610 8.41 20.47 23.69
CA ALA A 610 8.86 19.06 23.75
C ALA A 610 7.75 18.07 24.14
N LEU A 611 6.86 18.48 25.07
CA LEU A 611 5.73 17.67 25.53
C LEU A 611 4.79 17.25 24.38
N PRO A 612 4.41 18.14 23.42
CA PRO A 612 3.60 17.76 22.28
C PRO A 612 4.27 16.70 21.42
N LYS A 613 5.60 16.75 21.25
CA LYS A 613 6.37 15.80 20.42
C LYS A 613 6.36 14.40 21.00
N VAL A 614 6.51 14.29 22.33
CA VAL A 614 6.42 13.01 23.06
C VAL A 614 4.98 12.48 23.04
N LEU A 615 3.98 13.36 23.23
CA LEU A 615 2.57 12.99 23.15
C LEU A 615 2.12 12.56 21.74
N LEU A 616 2.69 13.13 20.69
CA LEU A 616 2.40 12.76 19.29
C LEU A 616 3.06 11.43 18.93
N ALA A 617 4.26 11.15 19.43
CA ALA A 617 4.91 9.84 19.29
C ALA A 617 4.11 8.76 20.02
N ILE A 618 3.69 9.02 21.27
CA ILE A 618 2.80 8.13 22.03
C ILE A 618 1.46 7.96 21.31
N GLY A 619 0.86 9.05 20.81
CA GLY A 619 -0.37 9.03 20.04
C GLY A 619 -0.27 8.23 18.75
N GLY A 620 0.87 8.32 18.05
CA GLY A 620 1.16 7.51 16.86
C GLY A 620 1.28 6.02 17.19
N VAL A 621 1.99 5.67 18.26
CA VAL A 621 2.10 4.29 18.74
C VAL A 621 0.72 3.76 19.14
N LEU A 622 -0.06 4.53 19.90
CA LEU A 622 -1.42 4.16 20.28
C LEU A 622 -2.37 4.04 19.08
N ALA A 623 -2.21 4.89 18.06
CA ALA A 623 -2.97 4.81 16.82
C ALA A 623 -2.61 3.55 16.02
N VAL A 624 -1.34 3.16 15.95
CA VAL A 624 -0.89 1.91 15.30
C VAL A 624 -1.43 0.69 16.07
N VAL A 625 -1.31 0.68 17.39
CA VAL A 625 -1.87 -0.37 18.25
C VAL A 625 -3.38 -0.45 18.08
N GLY A 626 -4.06 0.70 18.10
CA GLY A 626 -5.50 0.80 17.84
C GLY A 626 -5.88 0.30 16.45
N LEU A 627 -5.10 0.61 15.41
CA LEU A 627 -5.34 0.14 14.05
C LEU A 627 -5.23 -1.39 13.96
N VAL A 628 -4.18 -1.98 14.54
CA VAL A 628 -4.00 -3.44 14.60
C VAL A 628 -5.12 -4.09 15.41
N TRP A 629 -5.55 -3.44 16.50
CA TRP A 629 -6.65 -3.92 17.32
C TRP A 629 -7.97 -3.86 16.53
N PHE A 630 -8.37 -2.72 15.98
CA PHE A 630 -9.71 -2.54 15.41
C PHE A 630 -9.88 -3.04 13.97
N VAL A 631 -8.81 -3.25 13.20
CA VAL A 631 -8.89 -3.76 11.83
C VAL A 631 -8.77 -5.30 11.83
N PRO A 632 -9.84 -6.06 11.51
CA PRO A 632 -9.83 -7.52 11.63
C PRO A 632 -8.78 -8.20 10.74
N ALA A 633 -8.50 -7.63 9.57
CA ALA A 633 -7.49 -8.16 8.65
C ALA A 633 -6.06 -8.00 9.19
N LEU A 634 -5.75 -6.86 9.84
CA LEU A 634 -4.46 -6.63 10.49
C LEU A 634 -4.33 -7.47 11.75
N ARG A 635 -5.37 -7.51 12.59
CA ARG A 635 -5.41 -8.35 13.80
C ARG A 635 -5.12 -9.81 13.45
N LYS A 636 -5.81 -10.38 12.47
CA LYS A 636 -5.62 -11.79 12.06
C LYS A 636 -4.23 -12.07 11.47
N ARG A 637 -3.52 -11.04 10.97
CA ARG A 637 -2.21 -11.19 10.33
C ARG A 637 -1.03 -10.89 11.26
N ILE A 638 -1.19 -9.98 12.21
CA ILE A 638 -0.12 -9.46 13.08
C ILE A 638 -0.17 -10.09 14.47
N LEU A 639 -1.36 -10.33 15.04
CA LEU A 639 -1.49 -10.84 16.41
C LEU A 639 -0.95 -12.27 16.58
N PRO A 640 -1.23 -13.24 15.68
CA PRO A 640 -0.74 -14.61 15.87
C PRO A 640 0.79 -14.74 15.91
N PRO A 641 1.56 -14.10 15.00
CA PRO A 641 3.03 -14.07 15.10
C PRO A 641 3.53 -13.44 16.40
N VAL A 642 2.93 -12.34 16.84
CA VAL A 642 3.31 -11.62 18.07
C VAL A 642 3.03 -12.45 19.32
N VAL A 643 1.84 -13.05 19.43
CA VAL A 643 1.48 -13.93 20.55
C VAL A 643 2.35 -15.19 20.59
N GLY A 644 2.65 -15.78 19.42
CA GLY A 644 3.58 -16.90 19.30
C GLY A 644 4.99 -16.54 19.76
N ALA A 645 5.47 -15.36 19.38
CA ALA A 645 6.74 -14.77 19.83
C ALA A 645 6.81 -14.63 21.35
N PHE A 646 5.78 -14.06 21.99
CA PHE A 646 5.72 -13.93 23.46
C PHE A 646 5.64 -15.27 24.18
N ARG A 647 4.93 -16.25 23.62
CA ARG A 647 4.86 -17.60 24.21
C ARG A 647 6.22 -18.34 24.13
N ASN A 648 7.00 -18.09 23.09
CA ASN A 648 8.36 -18.63 22.93
C ASN A 648 9.40 -17.92 23.82
N LEU A 649 9.22 -16.62 24.11
CA LEU A 649 10.03 -15.90 25.11
C LEU A 649 9.98 -16.57 26.49
N GLY A 650 8.80 -17.06 26.90
CA GLY A 650 8.63 -17.82 28.15
C GLY A 650 9.43 -19.12 28.23
N GLN A 651 9.83 -19.70 27.10
CA GLN A 651 10.69 -20.89 27.07
C GLN A 651 12.18 -20.54 27.23
N ILE A 652 12.61 -19.35 26.81
CA ILE A 652 14.01 -18.90 26.88
C ILE A 652 14.38 -18.48 28.29
N PHE A 653 13.43 -17.89 29.03
CA PHE A 653 13.61 -17.62 30.47
C PHE A 653 13.81 -18.88 31.31
N ARG A 654 13.55 -20.08 30.77
CA ARG A 654 13.88 -21.36 31.43
C ARG A 654 15.36 -21.72 31.32
N SER A 655 16.11 -21.10 30.40
CA SER A 655 17.56 -21.25 30.24
C SER A 655 18.25 -19.90 30.47
N PRO A 656 18.58 -19.54 31.73
CA PRO A 656 19.06 -18.21 32.07
C PRO A 656 20.38 -17.86 31.36
N SER A 657 21.24 -18.84 31.10
CA SER A 657 22.50 -18.62 30.35
C SER A 657 22.25 -18.18 28.90
N ARG A 658 21.31 -18.81 28.20
CA ARG A 658 20.94 -18.44 26.81
C ARG A 658 20.23 -17.10 26.77
N ALA A 659 19.37 -16.81 27.76
CA ALA A 659 18.72 -15.51 27.88
C ALA A 659 19.75 -14.39 28.11
N ILE A 660 20.70 -14.58 29.03
CA ILE A 660 21.80 -13.63 29.28
C ILE A 660 22.65 -13.45 28.02
N GLN A 661 22.97 -14.53 27.31
CA GLN A 661 23.74 -14.44 26.07
C GLN A 661 22.98 -13.70 24.97
N LEU A 662 21.68 -13.97 24.79
CA LEU A 662 20.83 -13.31 23.79
C LEU A 662 20.70 -11.81 24.07
N PHE A 663 20.17 -11.45 25.24
CA PHE A 663 19.93 -10.06 25.60
C PHE A 663 21.25 -9.29 25.84
N GLY A 664 22.25 -9.93 26.43
CA GLY A 664 23.57 -9.35 26.65
C GLY A 664 24.31 -9.07 25.34
N SER A 665 24.21 -9.98 24.35
CA SER A 665 24.75 -9.72 23.00
C SER A 665 24.07 -8.52 22.36
N GLN A 666 22.75 -8.41 22.48
CA GLN A 666 22.01 -7.29 21.91
C GLN A 666 22.29 -5.95 22.62
N VAL A 667 22.49 -5.96 23.95
CA VAL A 667 22.96 -4.79 24.70
C VAL A 667 24.30 -4.35 24.15
N MET A 668 25.22 -5.30 23.93
CA MET A 668 26.55 -5.00 23.40
C MET A 668 26.49 -4.45 21.96
N VAL A 669 25.66 -5.03 21.08
CA VAL A 669 25.42 -4.48 19.73
C VAL A 669 24.93 -3.04 19.83
N THR A 670 23.97 -2.77 20.70
CA THR A 670 23.39 -1.43 20.90
C THR A 670 24.45 -0.44 21.40
N CYS A 671 25.22 -0.82 22.41
CA CYS A 671 26.31 -0.01 22.96
C CYS A 671 27.39 0.26 21.91
N LEU A 672 27.81 -0.74 21.13
CA LEU A 672 28.82 -0.57 20.08
C LEU A 672 28.36 0.40 18.98
N TYR A 673 27.09 0.36 18.59
CA TYR A 673 26.54 1.34 17.65
C TYR A 673 26.48 2.75 18.26
N VAL A 674 26.07 2.88 19.53
CA VAL A 674 26.11 4.16 20.25
C VAL A 674 27.55 4.69 20.33
N THR A 675 28.52 3.83 20.65
CA THR A 675 29.94 4.20 20.70
C THR A 675 30.45 4.60 19.33
N ALA A 676 30.12 3.88 18.25
CA ALA A 676 30.49 4.27 16.89
C ALA A 676 29.92 5.65 16.52
N PHE A 677 28.68 5.95 16.91
CA PHE A 677 28.07 7.27 16.70
C PHE A 677 28.77 8.36 17.52
N VAL A 678 29.03 8.11 18.80
CA VAL A 678 29.75 9.04 19.69
C VAL A 678 31.16 9.31 19.17
N LEU A 679 31.90 8.29 18.76
CA LEU A 679 33.24 8.43 18.18
C LEU A 679 33.19 9.25 16.88
N SER A 680 32.17 9.03 16.05
CA SER A 680 31.98 9.83 14.83
C SER A 680 31.67 11.29 15.16
N CYS A 681 30.89 11.59 16.20
CA CYS A 681 30.65 12.97 16.66
C CYS A 681 31.92 13.60 17.25
N ARG A 682 32.66 12.85 18.07
CA ARG A 682 33.91 13.29 18.71
C ARG A 682 35.04 13.50 17.70
N ALA A 683 35.01 12.81 16.56
CA ALA A 683 35.94 13.02 15.46
C ALA A 683 35.87 14.46 14.89
N PHE A 684 34.71 15.11 14.99
CA PHE A 684 34.47 16.50 14.59
C PHE A 684 34.22 17.42 15.79
N SER A 685 34.85 17.13 16.93
CA SER A 685 34.86 18.00 18.12
C SER A 685 33.50 18.29 18.78
N VAL A 686 32.48 17.48 18.53
CA VAL A 686 31.18 17.59 19.24
C VAL A 686 31.36 17.20 20.72
N SER A 687 31.14 18.14 21.63
CA SER A 687 31.42 17.99 23.06
C SER A 687 30.26 17.44 23.90
N SER A 688 29.07 17.26 23.31
CA SER A 688 27.83 16.86 23.99
C SER A 688 27.96 15.57 24.83
N PRO A 689 27.23 15.46 25.96
CA PRO A 689 27.27 14.28 26.83
C PRO A 689 26.97 12.98 26.08
N VAL A 690 27.67 11.90 26.45
CA VAL A 690 27.51 10.57 25.80
C VAL A 690 26.07 10.07 25.89
N ALA A 691 25.40 10.30 27.03
CA ALA A 691 24.00 9.91 27.22
C ALA A 691 23.06 10.62 26.23
N LEU A 692 23.29 11.91 25.96
CA LEU A 692 22.50 12.70 25.01
C LEU A 692 22.73 12.23 23.56
N LEU A 693 23.98 12.00 23.16
CA LEU A 693 24.31 11.46 21.83
C LEU A 693 23.76 10.04 21.63
N GLY A 694 23.80 9.21 22.67
CA GLY A 694 23.18 7.89 22.67
C GLY A 694 21.67 7.96 22.51
N PHE A 695 21.00 8.88 23.23
CA PHE A 695 19.56 9.12 23.07
C PHE A 695 19.19 9.60 21.66
N VAL A 696 19.95 10.55 21.11
CA VAL A 696 19.80 11.05 19.73
C VAL A 696 19.90 9.90 18.73
N TYR A 697 20.95 9.08 18.83
CA TYR A 697 21.15 7.94 17.94
C TYR A 697 20.00 6.93 18.02
N LEU A 698 19.67 6.46 19.22
CA LEU A 698 18.70 5.39 19.39
C LEU A 698 17.30 5.84 18.97
N THR A 699 16.94 7.09 19.25
CA THR A 699 15.66 7.68 18.82
C THR A 699 15.61 7.85 17.30
N GLY A 700 16.64 8.44 16.69
CA GLY A 700 16.72 8.63 15.24
C GLY A 700 16.75 7.32 14.46
N SER A 701 17.49 6.32 14.98
CA SER A 701 17.57 4.97 14.40
C SER A 701 16.23 4.23 14.50
N THR A 702 15.55 4.30 15.64
CA THR A 702 14.24 3.64 15.82
C THR A 702 13.19 4.21 14.87
N ILE A 703 13.09 5.55 14.79
CA ILE A 703 12.13 6.22 13.90
C ILE A 703 12.52 5.97 12.43
N GLY A 704 13.81 6.07 12.09
CA GLY A 704 14.29 5.86 10.73
C GLY A 704 14.14 4.41 10.24
N SER A 705 14.19 3.42 11.14
CA SER A 705 14.00 2.00 10.81
C SER A 705 12.58 1.67 10.33
N ALA A 706 11.59 2.48 10.69
CA ALA A 706 10.21 2.36 10.22
C ALA A 706 10.01 2.86 8.78
N SER A 707 11.04 3.48 8.18
CA SER A 707 11.00 3.94 6.79
C SER A 707 11.04 2.75 5.82
N PRO A 708 10.20 2.72 4.76
CA PRO A 708 10.22 1.67 3.74
C PRO A 708 11.46 1.72 2.80
N THR A 709 12.45 2.56 3.11
CA THR A 709 13.72 2.70 2.39
C THR A 709 14.59 1.45 2.50
N PRO A 710 15.16 0.93 1.39
CA PRO A 710 16.20 -0.11 1.44
C PRO A 710 17.34 0.31 2.36
N GLY A 711 17.69 -0.53 3.34
CA GLY A 711 18.75 -0.25 4.31
C GLY A 711 18.55 0.99 5.20
N GLY A 712 17.37 1.63 5.22
CA GLY A 712 17.14 2.85 6.02
C GLY A 712 17.80 4.11 5.45
N LEU A 713 18.21 4.12 4.17
CA LEU A 713 18.93 5.22 3.52
C LEU A 713 18.09 6.50 3.42
N GLY A 714 18.68 7.63 3.81
CA GLY A 714 18.12 8.99 3.73
C GLY A 714 17.26 9.35 4.95
N ALA A 715 16.45 8.43 5.45
CA ALA A 715 15.55 8.70 6.57
C ALA A 715 16.29 8.85 7.91
N VAL A 716 17.19 7.91 8.21
CA VAL A 716 17.96 7.90 9.47
C VAL A 716 18.95 9.07 9.49
N GLU A 717 19.63 9.34 8.38
CA GLU A 717 20.63 10.41 8.24
C GLU A 717 20.02 11.75 8.61
N ALA A 718 18.92 12.13 7.94
CA ALA A 718 18.31 13.41 8.17
C ALA A 718 17.62 13.52 9.55
N LEU A 719 17.18 12.40 10.14
CA LEU A 719 16.71 12.39 11.54
C LEU A 719 17.86 12.64 12.53
N LEU A 720 19.01 11.99 12.32
CA LEU A 720 20.19 12.18 13.17
C LEU A 720 20.78 13.58 13.03
N ILE A 721 20.88 14.09 11.79
CA ILE A 721 21.34 15.47 11.52
C ILE A 721 20.42 16.47 12.20
N GLY A 722 19.11 16.36 11.99
CA GLY A 722 18.12 17.25 12.63
C GLY A 722 18.14 17.17 14.16
N ALA A 723 18.35 15.97 14.72
CA ALA A 723 18.45 15.77 16.15
C ALA A 723 19.73 16.39 16.74
N LEU A 724 20.89 16.25 16.07
CA LEU A 724 22.13 16.91 16.48
C LEU A 724 22.00 18.44 16.43
N ILE A 725 21.41 18.98 15.37
CA ILE A 725 21.14 20.42 15.25
C ILE A 725 20.22 20.89 16.39
N SER A 726 19.20 20.11 16.74
CA SER A 726 18.28 20.47 17.82
C SER A 726 18.92 20.52 19.21
N VAL A 727 20.08 19.87 19.39
CA VAL A 727 20.86 19.92 20.64
C VAL A 727 22.06 20.86 20.54
N GLY A 728 22.08 21.75 19.53
CA GLY A 728 23.04 22.84 19.40
C GLY A 728 24.30 22.53 18.59
N VAL A 729 24.31 21.44 17.80
CA VAL A 729 25.44 21.14 16.90
C VAL A 729 25.29 21.89 15.57
N ASP A 730 26.35 22.56 15.13
CA ASP A 730 26.36 23.25 13.83
C ASP A 730 26.05 22.30 12.67
N LYS A 731 25.29 22.79 11.68
CA LYS A 731 24.79 21.97 10.55
C LYS A 731 25.93 21.21 9.86
N GLY A 732 27.01 21.89 9.47
CA GLY A 732 28.14 21.26 8.77
C GLY A 732 28.79 20.12 9.59
N VAL A 733 28.97 20.34 10.89
CA VAL A 733 29.54 19.35 11.82
C VAL A 733 28.58 18.17 12.03
N ALA A 734 27.28 18.43 12.17
CA ALA A 734 26.26 17.40 12.30
C ALA A 734 26.19 16.50 11.06
N VAL A 735 26.24 17.09 9.86
CA VAL A 735 26.28 16.34 8.60
C VAL A 735 27.56 15.51 8.51
N ALA A 736 28.74 16.10 8.80
CA ALA A 736 30.02 15.39 8.77
C ALA A 736 30.05 14.18 9.73
N ALA A 737 29.59 14.37 10.97
CA ALA A 737 29.53 13.32 11.98
C ALA A 737 28.59 12.17 11.57
N VAL A 738 27.39 12.50 11.06
CA VAL A 738 26.39 11.50 10.65
C VAL A 738 26.84 10.76 9.40
N LEU A 739 27.39 11.45 8.39
CA LEU A 739 27.90 10.78 7.20
C LEU A 739 29.12 9.91 7.52
N THR A 740 30.00 10.32 8.43
CA THR A 740 31.11 9.48 8.90
C THR A 740 30.61 8.25 9.63
N PHE A 741 29.63 8.41 10.52
CA PHE A 741 28.97 7.28 11.18
C PHE A 741 28.39 6.30 10.16
N ARG A 742 27.74 6.80 9.09
CA ARG A 742 27.17 5.95 8.03
C ARG A 742 28.23 5.35 7.11
N LEU A 743 29.31 6.07 6.81
CA LEU A 743 30.45 5.51 6.09
C LEU A 743 30.93 4.26 6.82
N VAL A 744 31.13 4.37 8.12
CA VAL A 744 31.67 3.31 8.97
C VAL A 744 30.69 2.15 9.18
N THR A 745 29.41 2.45 9.45
CA THR A 745 28.42 1.41 9.81
C THR A 745 27.64 0.84 8.63
N PHE A 746 27.49 1.62 7.56
CA PHE A 746 26.66 1.26 6.41
C PHE A 746 27.50 0.94 5.17
N TRP A 747 28.53 1.72 4.84
CA TRP A 747 29.26 1.58 3.57
C TRP A 747 30.50 0.67 3.66
N VAL A 748 31.35 0.84 4.68
CA VAL A 748 32.55 0.02 4.89
C VAL A 748 32.23 -1.48 4.94
N PRO A 749 31.12 -1.96 5.57
CA PRO A 749 30.80 -3.38 5.57
C PRO A 749 30.29 -3.94 4.23
N VAL A 750 30.00 -3.10 3.23
CA VAL A 750 29.49 -3.53 1.90
C VAL A 750 30.39 -4.53 1.21
N PRO A 751 31.67 -4.24 0.92
CA PRO A 751 32.56 -5.17 0.23
C PRO A 751 32.69 -6.50 0.99
N PHE A 752 32.84 -6.46 2.32
CA PHE A 752 32.96 -7.66 3.15
C PHE A 752 31.68 -8.51 3.15
N GLY A 753 30.51 -7.88 3.14
CA GLY A 753 29.23 -8.57 3.01
C GLY A 753 29.04 -9.22 1.64
N ALA A 754 29.43 -8.54 0.56
CA ALA A 754 29.37 -9.11 -0.80
C ALA A 754 30.29 -10.32 -0.96
N LEU A 755 31.53 -10.22 -0.46
CA LEU A 755 32.48 -11.33 -0.44
C LEU A 755 31.95 -12.50 0.40
N SER A 756 31.41 -12.22 1.59
CA SER A 756 30.82 -13.23 2.47
C SER A 756 29.64 -13.95 1.81
N LEU A 757 28.74 -13.21 1.15
CA LEU A 757 27.60 -13.78 0.41
C LEU A 757 28.06 -14.70 -0.72
N SER A 758 29.06 -14.26 -1.51
CA SER A 758 29.60 -15.06 -2.61
C SER A 758 30.26 -16.34 -2.12
N SER A 759 31.01 -16.25 -1.02
CA SER A 759 31.75 -17.38 -0.47
C SER A 759 30.82 -18.40 0.19
N LEU A 760 29.80 -17.96 0.95
CA LEU A 760 28.81 -18.85 1.56
C LEU A 760 27.97 -19.62 0.52
N ARG A 761 27.68 -19.01 -0.64
CA ARG A 761 27.03 -19.70 -1.77
C ARG A 761 27.93 -20.79 -2.37
N ARG A 762 29.23 -20.50 -2.52
CA ARG A 762 30.21 -21.47 -3.05
C ARG A 762 30.40 -22.66 -2.11
N THR A 763 30.38 -22.44 -0.79
CA THR A 763 30.55 -23.51 0.21
C THR A 763 29.24 -24.22 0.57
N GLY A 764 28.11 -23.88 -0.08
CA GLY A 764 26.81 -24.53 0.14
C GLY A 764 26.09 -24.13 1.44
N HIS A 765 26.53 -23.09 2.13
CA HIS A 765 25.90 -22.57 3.35
C HIS A 765 24.74 -21.58 3.08
N LEU A 766 24.48 -21.22 1.81
CA LEU A 766 23.29 -20.50 1.32
C LEU A 766 22.80 -21.17 0.03
#